data_AF-A0A975BDR5-F1
#
_entry.id   AF-A0A975BDR5-F1
#
_cell.length_a   1.000
_cell.length_b   1.000
_cell.length_c   1.000
_cell.angle_alpha   90.00
_cell.angle_beta   90.00
_cell.angle_gamma   90.00
#
_symmetry.space_group_name_H-M   'P 1'
#
loop_
_entity.id
_entity.type
_entity.pdbx_description
1 polymer ?
#
loop_
_entity_poly.entity_id
_entity_poly.type
_entity_poly.pdbx_seq_one_letter_code
_entity_poly.pdbx_strand_id
1 'polypeptide(L)'
;MRKALERDLNPSMGRSAYLIFVNTPNEVVIAGDDQACKRIIRDLGCNYFEVPVTDAIHSELVRPDYEDLINMHRLPVNKVSNIDFYSAFDFAPIVVDSEVIARNVANIYANEIDFQKLIEKAYDDGGRVFIELGPRDNCSKWIDEILEQKKHLAVSINRRGQDDNITIIQALAKLFCHRVSLDLSPLFVQEKMESVSKRLLVKSIILGGDSIESKILSDENKKIAAQISAEKQEPVKISPKPVKPEIKTVLPDPKPLPEIRKMNITEKLDQNISLLNESHTSFLNLRNQGSRHIKELIELQIDLAKNHTAPVGAGHCACPSKQPQENKPGKPANVIWDQDDLLEFAGGSIAKVFGPEYAIIDTYHRKVRLPLMPYLLVTRVTELNAKLGEFKPSTMTTEYDIPVNAWYSIDGQIPWAVSVESGQCDLLLISYLGIDFSCKGERVYRLLDCTLTFLENIAMEGETLRYEISINSFAKSGESLLFFFSYECFVKDKMVLKMDGGCAGFFTDQELAAGKGIIYTEEEIQERSKIQKKTFTPFLVCQKTSFERDDLLKIIKGGRGACFGENYAQKGFNPSLRFASEEMLMIDRVVSIDINGGPWGLGQVLAEKILAPDHWYFPCHFKDDEVMAGSLMAEGCGQLLQFFLLYIGMHTKTRDARFQPIKNLPQKVRCRGQVIPKDRLLTYRMEITEIGLSPNPYAIANIDIILDDKIVVDFKNLGVQLVEKNEDDPYKISIPETPEPEKEALFTQYHLQHFATGSISECFGPEFKIYENRQPPRTPNGDLQLTTRVLEVSGKRHDFSKPAYCIAEYEVPHDAWYYQQNSHPAVMPYSIIMEIALQPCGFISACMGTTLIYPETDFFFRNLDGAGTLHHDIDLRGKTIRNKSTLLTTSAMGNTILQTFKFEMDVDNSPYYTGTAAFGYFVASALRDQIGLDRGIDNHPLTEKNILQMLILIS
;
A
#
# COMPACT_ATOMS: atom_id res chain seq x y z
N MET A 1 -54.12 11.47 2.88
CA MET A 1 -53.46 12.79 3.00
C MET A 1 -54.32 13.96 2.51
N ARG A 2 -54.59 14.13 1.20
CA ARG A 2 -55.29 15.32 0.65
C ARG A 2 -56.62 15.69 1.35
N LYS A 3 -57.49 14.71 1.62
CA LYS A 3 -58.75 14.93 2.38
C LYS A 3 -58.54 15.41 3.82
N ALA A 4 -57.40 15.09 4.45
CA ALA A 4 -57.07 15.56 5.80
C ALA A 4 -56.58 17.00 5.77
N LEU A 5 -55.76 17.37 4.78
CA LEU A 5 -55.33 18.76 4.54
C LEU A 5 -56.52 19.69 4.22
N GLU A 6 -57.52 19.21 3.48
CA GLU A 6 -58.75 19.96 3.20
C GLU A 6 -59.59 20.22 4.46
N ARG A 7 -59.51 19.35 5.48
CA ARG A 7 -60.24 19.50 6.74
C ARG A 7 -59.58 20.49 7.71
N ASP A 8 -58.29 20.76 7.54
CA ASP A 8 -57.51 21.71 8.35
C ASP A 8 -57.47 23.13 7.72
N LEU A 9 -58.35 23.41 6.74
CA LEU A 9 -58.51 24.73 6.14
C LEU A 9 -59.10 25.73 7.15
N ASN A 10 -58.36 26.80 7.47
CA ASN A 10 -58.87 27.91 8.26
C ASN A 10 -59.48 28.97 7.32
N PRO A 11 -60.80 29.27 7.42
CA PRO A 11 -61.48 30.23 6.53
C PRO A 11 -60.91 31.65 6.54
N SER A 12 -60.17 32.05 7.59
CA SER A 12 -59.58 33.39 7.72
C SER A 12 -58.07 33.47 7.49
N MET A 13 -57.34 32.35 7.49
CA MET A 13 -55.87 32.30 7.38
C MET A 13 -55.33 31.45 6.21
N GLY A 14 -56.18 30.78 5.44
CA GLY A 14 -55.75 29.88 4.37
C GLY A 14 -55.28 28.52 4.90
N ARG A 15 -54.43 27.82 4.14
CA ARG A 15 -53.87 26.51 4.54
C ARG A 15 -52.74 26.70 5.55
N SER A 16 -52.79 25.95 6.66
CA SER A 16 -51.72 25.95 7.68
C SER A 16 -50.68 24.85 7.47
N ALA A 17 -50.98 23.84 6.65
CA ALA A 17 -50.04 22.81 6.22
C ALA A 17 -50.25 22.49 4.74
N TYR A 18 -49.17 22.09 4.08
CA TYR A 18 -49.09 21.87 2.64
C TYR A 18 -48.53 20.49 2.35
N LEU A 19 -49.09 19.80 1.35
CA LEU A 19 -48.45 18.64 0.74
C LEU A 19 -47.40 19.18 -0.22
N ILE A 20 -46.12 18.87 0.03
CA ILE A 20 -45.00 19.41 -0.74
C ILE A 20 -44.35 18.35 -1.63
N PHE A 21 -44.36 17.08 -1.22
CA PHE A 21 -43.93 15.96 -2.06
C PHE A 21 -44.86 14.75 -1.97
N VAL A 22 -45.04 14.07 -3.10
CA VAL A 22 -45.52 12.70 -3.19
C VAL A 22 -44.37 11.86 -3.76
N ASN A 23 -43.68 11.12 -2.88
CA ASN A 23 -42.50 10.34 -3.25
C ASN A 23 -42.90 8.98 -3.81
N THR A 24 -43.85 8.29 -3.16
CA THR A 24 -44.36 6.96 -3.56
C THR A 24 -45.86 6.88 -3.22
N PRO A 25 -46.57 5.78 -3.60
CA PRO A 25 -47.96 5.57 -3.18
C PRO A 25 -48.16 5.57 -1.66
N ASN A 26 -47.12 5.27 -0.89
CA ASN A 26 -47.16 5.17 0.57
C ASN A 26 -46.33 6.24 1.31
N GLU A 27 -45.54 7.05 0.61
CA GLU A 27 -44.66 8.06 1.20
C GLU A 27 -44.97 9.48 0.65
N VAL A 28 -45.27 10.41 1.56
CA VAL A 28 -45.56 11.82 1.26
C VAL A 28 -44.86 12.73 2.27
N VAL A 29 -44.59 13.97 1.86
CA VAL A 29 -43.99 15.01 2.72
C VAL A 29 -44.96 16.18 2.86
N ILE A 30 -45.24 16.57 4.09
CA ILE A 30 -46.01 17.78 4.41
C ILE A 30 -45.11 18.80 5.11
N ALA A 31 -45.34 20.09 4.87
CA ALA A 31 -44.64 21.19 5.52
C ALA A 31 -45.60 22.36 5.80
N GLY A 32 -45.32 23.16 6.82
CA GLY A 32 -46.15 24.28 7.26
C GLY A 32 -46.06 24.51 8.76
N ASP A 33 -47.13 25.00 9.38
CA ASP A 33 -47.23 25.16 10.83
C ASP A 33 -47.05 23.80 11.55
N ASP A 34 -46.14 23.78 12.52
CA ASP A 34 -45.78 22.57 13.27
C ASP A 34 -47.00 21.90 13.92
N GLN A 35 -47.88 22.71 14.51
CA GLN A 35 -49.07 22.21 15.19
C GLN A 35 -50.09 21.66 14.19
N ALA A 36 -50.24 22.29 13.02
CA ALA A 36 -51.06 21.79 11.91
C ALA A 36 -50.56 20.44 11.38
N CYS A 37 -49.27 20.33 11.07
CA CYS A 37 -48.65 19.08 10.63
C CYS A 37 -48.86 17.95 11.65
N LYS A 38 -48.60 18.21 12.94
CA LYS A 38 -48.82 17.23 14.02
C LYS A 38 -50.29 16.80 14.18
N ARG A 39 -51.25 17.72 14.02
CA ARG A 39 -52.68 17.38 14.02
C ARG A 39 -53.03 16.44 12.87
N ILE A 40 -52.60 16.75 11.65
CA ILE A 40 -52.87 15.94 10.45
C ILE A 40 -52.29 14.54 10.60
N ILE A 41 -51.05 14.43 11.09
CA ILE A 41 -50.39 13.14 11.36
C ILE A 41 -51.19 12.32 12.38
N ARG A 42 -51.59 12.94 13.49
CA ARG A 42 -52.39 12.29 14.54
C ARG A 42 -53.74 11.82 14.00
N ASP A 43 -54.43 12.63 13.21
CA ASP A 43 -55.75 12.30 12.66
C ASP A 43 -55.68 11.18 11.61
N LEU A 44 -54.56 11.06 10.88
CA LEU A 44 -54.31 9.98 9.93
C LEU A 44 -53.80 8.69 10.60
N GLY A 45 -53.24 8.77 11.81
CA GLY A 45 -52.69 7.62 12.53
C GLY A 45 -51.52 6.96 11.80
N CYS A 46 -50.75 7.73 11.03
CA CYS A 46 -49.65 7.21 10.21
C CYS A 46 -48.30 7.32 10.91
N ASN A 47 -47.35 6.46 10.51
CA ASN A 47 -45.95 6.62 10.89
C ASN A 47 -45.38 7.88 10.25
N TYR A 48 -44.52 8.59 10.98
CA TYR A 48 -43.87 9.79 10.47
C TYR A 48 -42.45 9.92 11.03
N PHE A 49 -41.62 10.67 10.32
CA PHE A 49 -40.33 11.16 10.79
C PHE A 49 -40.24 12.65 10.46
N GLU A 50 -39.63 13.41 11.35
CA GLU A 50 -39.42 14.85 11.14
C GLU A 50 -38.13 15.07 10.34
N VAL A 51 -38.19 15.92 9.32
CA VAL A 51 -37.04 16.30 8.50
C VAL A 51 -36.49 17.63 9.03
N PRO A 52 -35.18 17.76 9.30
CA PRO A 52 -34.59 18.96 9.89
C PRO A 52 -34.41 20.08 8.86
N VAL A 53 -35.49 20.48 8.20
CA VAL A 53 -35.54 21.58 7.23
C VAL A 53 -36.60 22.56 7.69
N THR A 54 -36.26 23.85 7.71
CA THR A 54 -37.09 24.91 8.28
C THR A 54 -38.04 25.56 7.28
N ASP A 55 -37.84 25.35 5.98
CA ASP A 55 -38.52 26.08 4.91
C ASP A 55 -39.58 25.22 4.21
N ALA A 56 -40.82 25.75 4.12
CA ALA A 56 -41.93 25.10 3.41
C ALA A 56 -41.92 25.44 1.91
N ILE A 57 -40.80 25.12 1.24
CA ILE A 57 -40.68 25.20 -0.23
C ILE A 57 -41.52 24.12 -0.91
N HIS A 58 -41.78 24.25 -2.22
CA HIS A 58 -42.74 23.43 -3.00
C HIS A 58 -44.19 23.64 -2.55
N SER A 59 -44.51 24.88 -2.22
CA SER A 59 -45.85 25.29 -1.77
C SER A 59 -46.20 26.68 -2.27
N GLU A 60 -47.48 27.03 -2.20
CA GLU A 60 -47.96 28.35 -2.60
C GLU A 60 -47.39 29.51 -1.75
N LEU A 61 -46.76 29.20 -0.61
CA LEU A 61 -46.08 30.20 0.22
C LEU A 61 -44.92 30.89 -0.50
N VAL A 62 -44.34 30.24 -1.52
CA VAL A 62 -43.22 30.78 -2.30
C VAL A 62 -43.70 31.71 -3.43
N ARG A 63 -45.01 31.83 -3.66
CA ARG A 63 -45.57 32.69 -4.73
C ARG A 63 -45.12 34.16 -4.68
N PRO A 64 -44.95 34.81 -3.51
CA PRO A 64 -44.45 36.18 -3.45
C PRO A 64 -43.07 36.36 -4.11
N ASP A 65 -42.22 35.33 -4.05
CA ASP A 65 -40.85 35.34 -4.59
C ASP A 65 -40.77 34.80 -6.03
N TYR A 66 -41.91 34.48 -6.66
CA TYR A 66 -41.95 33.76 -7.94
C TYR A 66 -41.21 34.49 -9.08
N GLU A 67 -41.42 35.80 -9.21
CA GLU A 67 -40.75 36.60 -10.24
C GLU A 67 -39.24 36.76 -9.96
N ASP A 68 -38.84 36.85 -8.69
CA ASP A 68 -37.43 36.92 -8.30
C ASP A 68 -36.72 35.59 -8.57
N LEU A 69 -37.40 34.46 -8.34
CA LEU A 69 -36.90 33.13 -8.69
C LEU A 69 -36.71 32.97 -10.20
N ILE A 70 -37.62 33.49 -11.03
CA ILE A 70 -37.43 33.50 -12.49
C ILE A 70 -36.20 34.33 -12.85
N ASN A 71 -36.08 35.54 -12.31
CA ASN A 71 -34.96 36.43 -12.61
C ASN A 71 -33.62 35.81 -12.20
N MET A 72 -33.56 35.13 -11.05
CA MET A 72 -32.36 34.46 -10.56
C MET A 72 -31.92 33.29 -11.45
N HIS A 73 -32.87 32.52 -12.00
CA HIS A 73 -32.59 31.32 -12.80
C HIS A 73 -32.55 31.57 -14.31
N ARG A 74 -32.73 32.81 -14.78
CA ARG A 74 -32.59 33.19 -16.19
C ARG A 74 -31.12 33.23 -16.61
N LEU A 75 -30.53 32.04 -16.73
CA LEU A 75 -29.12 31.84 -17.07
C LEU A 75 -28.95 31.41 -18.54
N PRO A 76 -27.81 31.70 -19.18
CA PRO A 76 -27.54 31.22 -20.54
C PRO A 76 -27.60 29.68 -20.61
N VAL A 77 -28.25 29.15 -21.64
CA VAL A 77 -28.40 27.70 -21.84
C VAL A 77 -27.72 27.26 -23.14
N ASN A 78 -27.05 26.11 -23.07
CA ASN A 78 -26.50 25.44 -24.24
C ASN A 78 -27.58 24.53 -24.86
N LYS A 79 -27.59 24.45 -26.19
CA LYS A 79 -28.47 23.51 -26.88
C LYS A 79 -27.98 22.08 -26.65
N VAL A 80 -28.85 21.26 -26.08
CA VAL A 80 -28.65 19.82 -25.93
C VAL A 80 -29.61 19.13 -26.89
N SER A 81 -29.08 18.38 -27.84
CA SER A 81 -29.87 17.57 -28.79
C SER A 81 -30.00 16.14 -28.28
N ASN A 82 -31.12 15.48 -28.59
CA ASN A 82 -31.37 14.06 -28.32
C ASN A 82 -31.54 13.69 -26.84
N ILE A 83 -31.94 14.64 -25.99
CA ILE A 83 -32.31 14.40 -24.59
C ILE A 83 -33.62 15.14 -24.30
N ASP A 84 -34.62 14.41 -23.84
CA ASP A 84 -35.88 14.99 -23.35
C ASP A 84 -35.73 15.34 -21.87
N PHE A 85 -35.96 16.61 -21.52
CA PHE A 85 -35.93 17.08 -20.13
C PHE A 85 -37.35 17.12 -19.59
N TYR A 86 -37.69 16.24 -18.66
CA TYR A 86 -39.02 16.25 -18.06
C TYR A 86 -39.10 17.27 -16.93
N SER A 87 -40.18 18.05 -16.89
CA SER A 87 -40.48 18.87 -15.72
C SER A 87 -41.10 18.03 -14.61
N ALA A 88 -40.63 18.24 -13.38
CA ALA A 88 -41.26 17.69 -12.18
C ALA A 88 -42.59 18.39 -11.79
N PHE A 89 -43.00 19.42 -12.53
CA PHE A 89 -44.24 20.16 -12.31
C PHE A 89 -45.34 19.80 -13.31
N ASP A 90 -45.07 19.86 -14.62
CA ASP A 90 -46.07 19.55 -15.66
C ASP A 90 -45.97 18.11 -16.19
N PHE A 91 -44.95 17.36 -15.76
CA PHE A 91 -44.67 15.97 -16.12
C PHE A 91 -44.48 15.76 -17.63
N ALA A 92 -44.12 16.79 -18.38
CA ALA A 92 -43.88 16.72 -19.82
C ALA A 92 -42.45 17.13 -20.17
N PRO A 93 -41.95 16.71 -21.35
CA PRO A 93 -40.71 17.24 -21.91
C PRO A 93 -40.80 18.76 -22.12
N ILE A 94 -39.81 19.49 -21.63
CA ILE A 94 -39.68 20.93 -21.83
C ILE A 94 -38.70 21.25 -22.96
N VAL A 95 -38.88 22.40 -23.58
CA VAL A 95 -37.87 22.98 -24.48
C VAL A 95 -36.74 23.55 -23.64
N VAL A 96 -35.49 23.18 -23.96
CA VAL A 96 -34.29 23.72 -23.32
C VAL A 96 -34.09 25.17 -23.78
N ASP A 97 -34.74 26.08 -23.08
CA ASP A 97 -34.67 27.53 -23.24
C ASP A 97 -34.52 28.19 -21.86
N SER A 98 -33.78 29.28 -21.80
CA SER A 98 -33.48 29.98 -20.54
C SER A 98 -34.74 30.42 -19.81
N GLU A 99 -35.71 30.97 -20.55
CA GLU A 99 -36.96 31.47 -19.97
C GLU A 99 -37.86 30.32 -19.53
N VAL A 100 -37.92 29.25 -20.34
CA VAL A 100 -38.70 28.05 -20.01
C VAL A 100 -38.17 27.37 -18.76
N ILE A 101 -36.85 27.18 -18.65
CA ILE A 101 -36.21 26.57 -17.47
C ILE A 101 -36.41 27.44 -16.23
N ALA A 102 -36.19 28.75 -16.32
CA ALA A 102 -36.37 29.65 -15.19
C ALA A 102 -37.81 29.63 -14.63
N ARG A 103 -38.82 29.67 -15.53
CA ARG A 103 -40.23 29.53 -15.15
C ARG A 103 -40.54 28.17 -14.58
N ASN A 104 -39.96 27.12 -15.15
CA ASN A 104 -40.19 25.76 -14.67
C ASN A 104 -39.63 25.54 -13.26
N VAL A 105 -38.43 26.07 -12.98
CA VAL A 105 -37.84 26.06 -11.64
C VAL A 105 -38.74 26.84 -10.67
N ALA A 106 -39.16 28.06 -11.01
CA ALA A 106 -40.07 28.84 -10.16
C ALA A 106 -41.40 28.10 -9.90
N ASN A 107 -41.96 27.41 -10.89
CA ASN A 107 -43.13 26.55 -10.71
C ASN A 107 -42.86 25.39 -9.75
N ILE A 108 -41.71 24.73 -9.85
CA ILE A 108 -41.31 23.65 -8.94
C ILE A 108 -41.22 24.19 -7.50
N TYR A 109 -40.63 25.37 -7.27
CA TYR A 109 -40.55 25.98 -5.93
C TYR A 109 -41.92 26.37 -5.37
N ALA A 110 -42.86 26.79 -6.22
CA ALA A 110 -44.16 27.33 -5.80
C ALA A 110 -45.30 26.31 -5.76
N ASN A 111 -45.04 25.04 -6.11
CA ASN A 111 -46.08 24.01 -6.21
C ASN A 111 -45.59 22.66 -5.68
N GLU A 112 -46.56 21.81 -5.34
CA GLU A 112 -46.34 20.42 -4.93
C GLU A 112 -45.61 19.62 -6.02
N ILE A 113 -44.68 18.77 -5.61
CA ILE A 113 -43.94 17.86 -6.50
C ILE A 113 -44.48 16.43 -6.37
N ASP A 114 -44.99 15.90 -7.48
CA ASP A 114 -45.54 14.55 -7.56
C ASP A 114 -44.56 13.64 -8.31
N PHE A 115 -43.58 13.11 -7.57
CA PHE A 115 -42.52 12.26 -8.15
C PHE A 115 -43.10 10.96 -8.69
N GLN A 116 -44.13 10.41 -8.05
CA GLN A 116 -44.84 9.24 -8.55
C GLN A 116 -45.35 9.48 -9.98
N LYS A 117 -46.08 10.57 -10.22
CA LYS A 117 -46.59 10.87 -11.58
C LYS A 117 -45.49 11.08 -12.59
N LEU A 118 -44.39 11.73 -12.19
CA LEU A 118 -43.24 11.92 -13.06
C LEU A 118 -42.66 10.58 -13.56
N ILE A 119 -42.50 9.62 -12.64
CA ILE A 119 -41.97 8.30 -12.96
C ILE A 119 -42.96 7.46 -13.77
N GLU A 120 -44.24 7.50 -13.44
CA GLU A 120 -45.29 6.84 -14.23
C GLU A 120 -45.32 7.37 -15.66
N LYS A 121 -45.23 8.69 -15.83
CA LYS A 121 -45.20 9.34 -17.15
C LYS A 121 -43.94 9.00 -17.93
N ALA A 122 -42.76 9.08 -17.31
CA ALA A 122 -41.51 8.66 -17.94
C ALA A 122 -41.55 7.16 -18.34
N TYR A 123 -42.22 6.32 -17.56
CA TYR A 123 -42.44 4.92 -17.90
C TYR A 123 -43.40 4.77 -19.09
N ASP A 124 -44.52 5.47 -19.08
CA ASP A 124 -45.50 5.41 -20.17
C ASP A 124 -44.91 5.92 -21.50
N ASP A 125 -43.97 6.87 -21.44
CA ASP A 125 -43.21 7.37 -22.58
C ASP A 125 -42.05 6.45 -23.02
N GLY A 126 -41.91 5.28 -22.39
CA GLY A 126 -41.00 4.21 -22.81
C GLY A 126 -39.77 4.01 -21.93
N GLY A 127 -39.59 4.80 -20.86
CA GLY A 127 -38.53 4.61 -19.88
C GLY A 127 -38.63 3.27 -19.17
N ARG A 128 -37.56 2.46 -19.21
CA ARG A 128 -37.49 1.16 -18.51
C ARG A 128 -36.29 1.02 -17.59
N VAL A 129 -35.28 1.87 -17.79
CA VAL A 129 -34.04 1.91 -17.03
C VAL A 129 -33.91 3.30 -16.43
N PHE A 130 -33.81 3.36 -15.11
CA PHE A 130 -33.71 4.60 -14.34
C PHE A 130 -32.36 4.62 -13.61
N ILE A 131 -31.61 5.70 -13.80
CA ILE A 131 -30.29 5.88 -13.19
C ILE A 131 -30.34 7.12 -12.30
N GLU A 132 -30.19 6.93 -10.99
CA GLU A 132 -30.11 8.01 -10.01
C GLU A 132 -28.68 8.52 -9.92
N LEU A 133 -28.50 9.80 -10.26
CA LEU A 133 -27.24 10.53 -10.12
C LEU A 133 -27.29 11.38 -8.85
N GLY A 134 -26.95 10.76 -7.72
CA GLY A 134 -26.94 11.43 -6.43
C GLY A 134 -26.14 10.65 -5.39
N PRO A 135 -25.77 11.28 -4.26
CA PRO A 135 -24.88 10.68 -3.25
C PRO A 135 -25.53 9.53 -2.44
N ARG A 136 -26.77 9.15 -2.76
CA ARG A 136 -27.60 8.15 -2.05
C ARG A 136 -28.49 7.39 -3.04
N ASP A 137 -29.33 6.51 -2.54
CA ASP A 137 -30.21 5.63 -3.32
C ASP A 137 -31.71 5.84 -3.03
N ASN A 138 -32.10 7.06 -2.67
CA ASN A 138 -33.48 7.36 -2.28
C ASN A 138 -34.42 7.27 -3.47
N CYS A 139 -34.09 7.92 -4.59
CA CYS A 139 -34.98 7.96 -5.75
C CYS A 139 -35.10 6.57 -6.39
N SER A 140 -34.01 5.80 -6.42
CA SER A 140 -34.02 4.43 -6.93
C SER A 140 -34.97 3.54 -6.13
N LYS A 141 -34.97 3.65 -4.79
CA LYS A 141 -35.90 2.93 -3.91
C LYS A 141 -37.35 3.36 -4.14
N TRP A 142 -37.59 4.66 -4.28
CA TRP A 142 -38.93 5.18 -4.59
C TRP A 142 -39.43 4.68 -5.95
N ILE A 143 -38.57 4.65 -6.97
CA ILE A 143 -38.91 4.12 -8.29
C ILE A 143 -39.24 2.64 -8.21
N ASP A 144 -38.44 1.85 -7.48
CA ASP A 144 -38.71 0.42 -7.25
C ASP A 144 -40.09 0.20 -6.61
N GLU A 145 -40.50 1.06 -5.67
CA GLU A 145 -41.82 1.01 -5.05
C GLU A 145 -42.95 1.45 -6.00
N ILE A 146 -42.77 2.58 -6.72
CA ILE A 146 -43.76 3.11 -7.68
C ILE A 146 -44.05 2.08 -8.78
N LEU A 147 -43.01 1.41 -9.27
CA LEU A 147 -43.07 0.51 -10.42
C LEU A 147 -43.03 -0.98 -10.04
N GLU A 148 -43.26 -1.33 -8.76
CA GLU A 148 -43.10 -2.70 -8.21
C GLU A 148 -43.72 -3.80 -9.11
N GLN A 149 -44.90 -3.53 -9.69
CA GLN A 149 -45.64 -4.48 -10.55
C GLN A 149 -45.33 -4.36 -12.05
N LYS A 150 -44.45 -3.44 -12.44
CA LYS A 150 -44.06 -3.16 -13.83
C LYS A 150 -42.62 -3.61 -14.05
N LYS A 151 -42.28 -4.10 -15.25
CA LYS A 151 -40.88 -4.44 -15.57
C LYS A 151 -40.07 -3.17 -15.70
N HIS A 152 -39.08 -2.99 -14.83
CA HIS A 152 -38.18 -1.85 -14.81
C HIS A 152 -36.82 -2.25 -14.19
N LEU A 153 -35.85 -1.33 -14.27
CA LEU A 153 -34.58 -1.40 -13.56
C LEU A 153 -34.30 -0.01 -12.98
N ALA A 154 -34.16 0.10 -11.65
CA ALA A 154 -33.65 1.30 -10.99
C ALA A 154 -32.23 1.05 -10.43
N VAL A 155 -31.32 1.98 -10.68
CA VAL A 155 -29.91 1.89 -10.27
C VAL A 155 -29.44 3.24 -9.74
N SER A 156 -28.86 3.26 -8.54
CA SER A 156 -28.11 4.41 -8.06
C SER A 156 -26.61 4.23 -8.28
N ILE A 157 -25.91 5.32 -8.60
CA ILE A 157 -24.46 5.34 -8.76
C ILE A 157 -23.69 5.51 -7.44
N ASN A 158 -24.34 5.96 -6.35
CA ASN A 158 -23.72 6.09 -5.03
C ASN A 158 -24.67 5.60 -3.92
N ARG A 159 -24.09 5.07 -2.84
CA ARG A 159 -24.85 4.60 -1.68
C ARG A 159 -24.17 5.05 -0.40
N ARG A 160 -24.96 5.46 0.59
CA ARG A 160 -24.42 5.88 1.89
C ARG A 160 -23.67 4.71 2.53
N GLY A 161 -22.39 4.92 2.84
CA GLY A 161 -21.54 3.89 3.45
C GLY A 161 -20.98 2.86 2.47
N GLN A 162 -20.95 3.15 1.17
CA GLN A 162 -20.27 2.34 0.16
C GLN A 162 -19.30 3.21 -0.63
N ASP A 163 -18.19 2.62 -1.10
CA ASP A 163 -17.21 3.29 -1.94
C ASP A 163 -17.80 3.67 -3.31
N ASP A 164 -17.54 4.88 -3.76
CA ASP A 164 -18.11 5.43 -5.00
C ASP A 164 -17.67 4.62 -6.23
N ASN A 165 -16.41 4.17 -6.28
CA ASN A 165 -15.91 3.39 -7.41
C ASN A 165 -16.58 2.02 -7.47
N ILE A 166 -16.72 1.36 -6.32
CA ILE A 166 -17.42 0.08 -6.23
C ILE A 166 -18.88 0.24 -6.66
N THR A 167 -19.55 1.28 -6.19
CA THR A 167 -20.98 1.51 -6.48
C THR A 167 -21.22 1.82 -7.97
N ILE A 168 -20.32 2.59 -8.59
CA ILE A 168 -20.32 2.85 -10.04
C ILE A 168 -20.07 1.55 -10.83
N ILE A 169 -19.08 0.73 -10.45
CA ILE A 169 -18.83 -0.56 -11.13
C ILE A 169 -20.03 -1.49 -10.99
N GLN A 170 -20.65 -1.57 -9.80
CA GLN A 170 -21.87 -2.36 -9.59
C GLN A 170 -23.05 -1.84 -10.42
N ALA A 171 -23.20 -0.52 -10.54
CA ALA A 171 -24.21 0.10 -11.40
C ALA A 171 -24.00 -0.27 -12.87
N LEU A 172 -22.77 -0.14 -13.37
CA LEU A 172 -22.38 -0.52 -14.73
C LEU A 172 -22.57 -2.02 -14.97
N ALA A 173 -22.23 -2.87 -14.00
CA ALA A 173 -22.45 -4.31 -14.07
C ALA A 173 -23.95 -4.66 -14.14
N LYS A 174 -24.81 -4.00 -13.35
CA LYS A 174 -26.27 -4.17 -13.44
C LYS A 174 -26.79 -3.76 -14.81
N LEU A 175 -26.40 -2.59 -15.30
CA LEU A 175 -26.78 -2.10 -16.62
C LEU A 175 -26.33 -3.08 -17.73
N PHE A 176 -25.11 -3.60 -17.65
CA PHE A 176 -24.56 -4.60 -18.56
C PHE A 176 -25.36 -5.92 -18.53
N CYS A 177 -25.66 -6.44 -17.34
CA CYS A 177 -26.47 -7.65 -17.15
C CYS A 177 -27.89 -7.50 -17.72
N HIS A 178 -28.45 -6.29 -17.67
CA HIS A 178 -29.73 -5.93 -18.29
C HIS A 178 -29.62 -5.61 -19.79
N ARG A 179 -28.45 -5.85 -20.41
CA ARG A 179 -28.17 -5.66 -21.83
C ARG A 179 -28.33 -4.22 -22.29
N VAL A 180 -28.10 -3.26 -21.40
CA VAL A 180 -27.95 -1.86 -21.78
C VAL A 180 -26.66 -1.73 -22.59
N SER A 181 -26.75 -1.06 -23.73
CA SER A 181 -25.56 -0.80 -24.57
C SER A 181 -24.67 0.20 -23.84
N LEU A 182 -23.54 -0.27 -23.33
CA LEU A 182 -22.57 0.54 -22.60
C LEU A 182 -21.25 0.55 -23.36
N ASP A 183 -20.66 1.73 -23.50
CA ASP A 183 -19.24 1.83 -23.82
C ASP A 183 -18.44 1.65 -22.53
N LEU A 184 -17.91 0.44 -22.33
CA LEU A 184 -17.06 0.12 -21.19
C LEU A 184 -15.57 0.39 -21.48
N SER A 185 -15.22 0.84 -22.69
CA SER A 185 -13.82 1.16 -23.01
C SER A 185 -13.17 2.19 -22.07
N PRO A 186 -13.89 3.16 -21.46
CA PRO A 186 -13.30 4.02 -20.43
C PRO A 186 -12.95 3.31 -19.12
N LEU A 187 -13.59 2.17 -18.79
CA LEU A 187 -13.19 1.33 -17.65
C LEU A 187 -12.00 0.45 -18.00
N PHE A 188 -11.96 0.00 -19.25
CA PHE A 188 -10.89 -0.81 -19.82
C PHE A 188 -10.01 0.07 -20.66
N VAL A 189 -9.47 1.13 -20.04
CA VAL A 189 -8.21 1.68 -20.52
C VAL A 189 -7.20 0.54 -20.37
N GLN A 190 -7.14 -0.34 -21.38
CA GLN A 190 -5.86 -0.75 -21.90
C GLN A 190 -5.09 0.55 -21.94
N GLU A 191 -4.02 0.64 -21.16
CA GLU A 191 -2.92 1.45 -21.61
C GLU A 191 -2.58 0.92 -23.01
N LYS A 192 -3.23 1.47 -24.03
CA LYS A 192 -2.46 2.09 -25.06
C LYS A 192 -1.44 2.92 -24.30
N MET A 193 -0.21 2.43 -24.25
CA MET A 193 0.95 3.28 -24.19
C MET A 193 0.86 4.25 -25.39
N GLU A 194 -0.04 5.23 -25.34
CA GLU A 194 0.14 6.47 -26.06
C GLU A 194 0.99 7.32 -25.12
N SER A 195 2.27 7.37 -25.49
CA SER A 195 3.31 8.25 -24.95
C SER A 195 2.73 9.46 -24.22
N VAL A 196 2.84 9.49 -22.89
CA VAL A 196 2.67 10.73 -22.13
C VAL A 196 3.85 11.62 -22.53
N SER A 197 3.61 12.45 -23.54
CA SER A 197 4.32 13.69 -23.73
C SER A 197 4.17 14.48 -22.43
N LYS A 198 5.21 14.40 -21.60
CA LYS A 198 5.45 15.38 -20.55
C LYS A 198 5.26 16.74 -21.20
N ARG A 199 4.34 17.56 -20.70
CA ARG A 199 4.40 19.02 -20.90
C ARG A 199 5.68 19.52 -20.25
N LEU A 200 6.78 19.30 -20.95
CA LEU A 200 7.94 20.16 -20.95
C LEU A 200 7.42 21.56 -21.28
N LEU A 201 8.02 22.58 -20.68
CA LEU A 201 7.96 23.95 -21.17
C LEU A 201 8.56 23.97 -22.59
N VAL A 202 7.78 23.55 -23.58
CA VAL A 202 8.11 23.70 -25.00
C VAL A 202 7.78 25.15 -25.33
N LYS A 203 8.81 25.98 -25.32
CA LYS A 203 8.77 27.24 -26.04
C LYS A 203 8.63 26.87 -27.51
N SER A 204 7.44 27.06 -28.07
CA SER A 204 7.17 26.74 -29.47
C SER A 204 7.99 27.70 -30.33
N ILE A 205 9.05 27.20 -30.94
CA ILE A 205 9.73 27.90 -32.03
C ILE A 205 8.91 27.60 -33.29
N ILE A 206 8.17 28.60 -33.75
CA ILE A 206 7.46 28.52 -35.03
C ILE A 206 8.53 28.73 -36.12
N LEU A 207 8.98 27.64 -36.75
CA LEU A 207 9.77 27.71 -37.97
C LEU A 207 8.80 27.96 -39.13
N GLY A 208 8.91 29.12 -39.77
CA GLY A 208 7.95 29.62 -40.77
C GLY A 208 8.00 28.94 -42.14
N GLY A 209 7.90 27.61 -42.20
CA GLY A 209 7.84 26.86 -43.44
C GLY A 209 6.72 25.81 -43.42
N ASP A 210 6.17 25.52 -44.60
CA ASP A 210 5.13 24.49 -44.78
C ASP A 210 5.65 23.11 -44.34
N SER A 211 4.77 22.30 -43.74
CA SER A 211 5.10 20.95 -43.28
C SER A 211 5.66 20.06 -44.40
N ILE A 212 6.60 19.17 -44.07
CA ILE A 212 7.10 18.18 -45.02
C ILE A 212 5.96 17.33 -45.60
N GLU A 213 4.95 17.02 -44.78
CA GLU A 213 3.75 16.29 -45.21
C GLU A 213 2.97 17.04 -46.32
N SER A 214 2.80 18.36 -46.21
CA SER A 214 2.11 19.15 -47.25
C SER A 214 2.91 19.27 -48.54
N LYS A 215 4.25 19.17 -48.49
CA LYS A 215 5.08 19.05 -49.69
C LYS A 215 5.03 17.65 -50.32
N ILE A 216 5.10 16.60 -49.51
CA ILE A 216 5.06 15.19 -49.97
C ILE A 216 3.70 14.87 -50.58
N LEU A 217 2.60 15.28 -49.94
CA LEU A 217 1.23 15.04 -50.40
C LEU A 217 0.68 16.16 -51.30
N SER A 218 1.57 16.95 -51.91
CA SER A 218 1.18 17.95 -52.89
C SER A 218 0.41 17.32 -54.05
N ASP A 219 -0.50 18.09 -54.64
CA ASP A 219 -1.32 17.61 -55.77
C ASP A 219 -0.45 17.25 -56.99
N GLU A 220 0.76 17.80 -57.08
CA GLU A 220 1.74 17.49 -58.11
C GLU A 220 2.34 16.08 -57.89
N ASN A 221 2.75 15.76 -56.66
CA ASN A 221 3.28 14.43 -56.31
C ASN A 221 2.22 13.32 -56.39
N LYS A 222 0.96 13.64 -56.04
CA LYS A 222 -0.17 12.72 -56.22
C LYS A 222 -0.43 12.39 -57.69
N LYS A 223 -0.26 13.36 -58.60
CA LYS A 223 -0.37 13.14 -60.05
C LYS A 223 0.76 12.26 -60.59
N ILE A 224 1.99 12.44 -60.10
CA ILE A 224 3.15 11.61 -60.48
C ILE A 224 2.94 10.15 -60.02
N ALA A 225 2.47 9.94 -58.78
CA ALA A 225 2.17 8.61 -58.26
C ALA A 225 1.03 7.90 -59.04
N ALA A 226 0.02 8.67 -59.44
CA ALA A 226 -1.08 8.15 -60.26
C ALA A 226 -0.62 7.77 -61.70
N GLN A 227 0.32 8.51 -62.29
CA GLN A 227 0.90 8.19 -63.59
C GLN A 227 1.77 6.92 -63.56
N ILE A 228 2.52 6.70 -62.48
CA ILE A 228 3.38 5.51 -62.33
C ILE A 228 2.54 4.24 -62.12
N SER A 229 1.36 4.34 -61.47
CA SER A 229 0.43 3.20 -61.33
C SER A 229 -0.29 2.82 -62.64
N ALA A 230 -0.29 3.69 -63.65
CA ALA A 230 -0.93 3.41 -64.94
C ALA A 230 -0.03 2.61 -65.90
N GLU A 231 1.29 2.61 -65.71
CA GLU A 231 2.23 1.78 -66.47
C GLU A 231 2.44 0.42 -65.80
N LYS A 232 1.45 -0.48 -65.95
CA LYS A 232 1.64 -1.90 -65.62
C LYS A 232 2.67 -2.53 -66.56
N GLN A 233 3.87 -2.85 -66.06
CA GLN A 233 4.76 -3.81 -66.71
C GLN A 233 4.20 -5.23 -66.55
N GLU A 234 4.19 -6.00 -67.65
CA GLU A 234 3.75 -7.39 -67.66
C GLU A 234 4.61 -8.29 -66.76
N PRO A 235 4.02 -9.27 -66.07
CA PRO A 235 4.75 -10.14 -65.14
C PRO A 235 5.66 -11.13 -65.88
N VAL A 236 6.93 -11.12 -65.51
CA VAL A 236 7.95 -12.10 -65.96
C VAL A 236 7.60 -13.49 -65.39
N LYS A 237 7.41 -14.48 -66.26
CA LYS A 237 7.24 -15.90 -65.89
C LYS A 237 8.59 -16.52 -65.52
N ILE A 238 8.74 -16.95 -64.27
CA ILE A 238 9.81 -17.84 -63.83
C ILE A 238 9.21 -19.18 -63.42
N SER A 239 9.64 -20.25 -64.08
CA SER A 239 9.21 -21.63 -63.82
C SER A 239 10.21 -22.34 -62.90
N PRO A 240 9.81 -22.97 -61.78
CA PRO A 240 10.70 -23.80 -60.98
C PRO A 240 10.71 -25.26 -61.46
N LYS A 241 11.90 -25.82 -61.69
CA LYS A 241 12.14 -27.28 -61.78
C LYS A 241 12.57 -27.84 -60.42
N PRO A 242 12.24 -29.10 -60.08
CA PRO A 242 12.22 -29.59 -58.70
C PRO A 242 13.47 -30.39 -58.32
N VAL A 243 13.83 -30.36 -57.03
CA VAL A 243 14.66 -31.39 -56.38
C VAL A 243 14.02 -31.73 -55.02
N LYS A 244 13.70 -33.03 -54.84
CA LYS A 244 13.19 -33.62 -53.58
C LYS A 244 14.35 -33.95 -52.63
N PRO A 245 14.09 -33.99 -51.32
CA PRO A 245 14.28 -35.25 -50.61
C PRO A 245 13.06 -35.67 -49.78
N GLU A 246 12.94 -36.97 -49.61
CA GLU A 246 11.81 -37.71 -49.06
C GLU A 246 11.70 -37.63 -47.53
N ILE A 247 10.47 -37.51 -47.02
CA ILE A 247 10.08 -38.04 -45.71
C ILE A 247 8.85 -38.91 -45.92
N LYS A 248 8.96 -40.18 -45.52
CA LYS A 248 7.94 -41.22 -45.63
C LYS A 248 6.74 -40.90 -44.74
N THR A 249 5.57 -40.73 -45.35
CA THR A 249 4.26 -40.78 -44.70
C THR A 249 3.67 -42.17 -44.90
N VAL A 250 3.31 -42.84 -43.81
CA VAL A 250 2.34 -43.94 -43.81
C VAL A 250 1.05 -43.39 -43.23
N LEU A 251 0.05 -43.18 -44.09
CA LEU A 251 -1.34 -42.96 -43.73
C LEU A 251 -2.13 -44.24 -44.06
N PRO A 252 -3.05 -44.68 -43.20
CA PRO A 252 -4.22 -45.43 -43.63
C PRO A 252 -5.47 -44.53 -43.66
N ASP A 253 -6.34 -44.87 -44.61
CA ASP A 253 -7.48 -44.14 -45.16
C ASP A 253 -8.52 -43.52 -44.20
N PRO A 254 -9.25 -42.48 -44.68
CA PRO A 254 -10.22 -41.71 -43.91
C PRO A 254 -11.49 -42.53 -43.66
N LYS A 255 -11.82 -42.74 -42.38
CA LYS A 255 -13.15 -43.22 -41.96
C LYS A 255 -14.18 -42.08 -42.00
N PRO A 256 -15.45 -42.37 -42.34
CA PRO A 256 -16.50 -41.36 -42.47
C PRO A 256 -16.75 -40.64 -41.13
N LEU A 257 -16.94 -39.32 -41.21
CA LEU A 257 -17.36 -38.47 -40.10
C LEU A 257 -18.73 -38.96 -39.55
N PRO A 258 -18.87 -39.21 -38.24
CA PRO A 258 -20.15 -39.55 -37.65
C PRO A 258 -21.09 -38.33 -37.65
N GLU A 259 -22.36 -38.57 -37.97
CA GLU A 259 -23.45 -37.60 -37.88
C GLU A 259 -23.47 -36.91 -36.51
N ILE A 260 -23.52 -35.57 -36.54
CA ILE A 260 -23.73 -34.74 -35.36
C ILE A 260 -25.16 -35.00 -34.86
N ARG A 261 -25.28 -35.88 -33.86
CA ARG A 261 -26.48 -35.95 -33.01
C ARG A 261 -26.65 -34.58 -32.33
N LYS A 262 -27.82 -33.97 -32.48
CA LYS A 262 -28.28 -32.85 -31.63
C LYS A 262 -28.13 -33.28 -30.16
N MET A 263 -27.15 -32.72 -29.45
CA MET A 263 -27.02 -32.90 -28.00
C MET A 263 -27.97 -31.94 -27.30
N ASN A 264 -28.95 -32.48 -26.56
CA ASN A 264 -29.86 -31.73 -25.72
C ASN A 264 -29.09 -31.14 -24.51
N ILE A 265 -29.11 -29.81 -24.38
CA ILE A 265 -28.49 -29.05 -23.28
C ILE A 265 -29.07 -29.45 -21.91
N THR A 266 -30.28 -30.00 -21.88
CA THR A 266 -30.98 -30.45 -20.67
C THR A 266 -30.28 -31.63 -19.98
N GLU A 267 -29.75 -32.61 -20.73
CA GLU A 267 -29.09 -33.78 -20.12
C GLU A 267 -27.74 -33.43 -19.47
N LYS A 268 -27.01 -32.43 -20.01
CA LYS A 268 -25.77 -31.92 -19.39
C LYS A 268 -26.04 -31.05 -18.17
N LEU A 269 -27.17 -30.35 -18.12
CA LEU A 269 -27.56 -29.57 -16.96
C LEU A 269 -27.98 -30.49 -15.80
N ASP A 270 -28.74 -31.54 -16.10
CA ASP A 270 -29.14 -32.56 -15.12
C ASP A 270 -27.94 -33.39 -14.64
N GLN A 271 -26.98 -33.72 -15.52
CA GLN A 271 -25.72 -34.35 -15.10
C GLN A 271 -24.87 -33.42 -14.23
N ASN A 272 -24.77 -32.13 -14.54
CA ASN A 272 -24.03 -31.18 -13.71
C ASN A 272 -24.70 -30.92 -12.35
N ILE A 273 -26.03 -30.87 -12.29
CA ILE A 273 -26.79 -30.75 -11.03
C ILE A 273 -26.69 -32.06 -10.22
N SER A 274 -26.69 -33.22 -10.89
CA SER A 274 -26.46 -34.52 -10.25
C SER A 274 -25.04 -34.62 -9.70
N LEU A 275 -24.02 -34.17 -10.43
CA LEU A 275 -22.62 -34.12 -9.95
C LEU A 275 -22.45 -33.12 -8.80
N LEU A 276 -23.14 -31.97 -8.84
CA LEU A 276 -23.10 -30.99 -7.74
C LEU A 276 -23.76 -31.56 -6.47
N ASN A 277 -24.88 -32.27 -6.62
CA ASN A 277 -25.55 -32.94 -5.51
C ASN A 277 -24.76 -34.16 -5.01
N GLU A 278 -24.08 -34.91 -5.88
CA GLU A 278 -23.17 -36.00 -5.50
C GLU A 278 -21.92 -35.46 -4.78
N SER A 279 -21.33 -34.35 -5.23
CA SER A 279 -20.23 -33.68 -4.52
C SER A 279 -20.68 -33.10 -3.18
N HIS A 280 -21.87 -32.51 -3.10
CA HIS A 280 -22.42 -31.99 -1.85
C HIS A 280 -22.79 -33.11 -0.87
N THR A 281 -23.37 -34.21 -1.36
CA THR A 281 -23.68 -35.40 -0.55
C THR A 281 -22.40 -36.13 -0.14
N SER A 282 -21.38 -36.19 -1.00
CA SER A 282 -20.05 -36.73 -0.65
C SER A 282 -19.35 -35.86 0.39
N PHE A 283 -19.47 -34.54 0.31
CA PHE A 283 -18.95 -33.60 1.32
C PHE A 283 -19.66 -33.77 2.67
N LEU A 284 -20.99 -33.90 2.69
CA LEU A 284 -21.75 -34.14 3.92
C LEU A 284 -21.49 -35.54 4.50
N ASN A 285 -21.33 -36.56 3.66
CA ASN A 285 -20.94 -37.91 4.08
C ASN A 285 -19.51 -37.95 4.62
N LEU A 286 -18.56 -37.24 3.99
CA LEU A 286 -17.19 -37.10 4.47
C LEU A 286 -17.14 -36.35 5.80
N ARG A 287 -17.97 -35.31 5.98
CA ARG A 287 -18.09 -34.58 7.25
C ARG A 287 -18.71 -35.43 8.36
N ASN A 288 -19.76 -36.19 8.04
CA ASN A 288 -20.38 -37.12 9.00
C ASN A 288 -19.49 -38.33 9.32
N GLN A 289 -18.73 -38.84 8.35
CA GLN A 289 -17.70 -39.88 8.56
C GLN A 289 -16.52 -39.34 9.37
N GLY A 290 -16.12 -38.08 9.15
CA GLY A 290 -15.13 -37.38 9.96
C GLY A 290 -15.60 -37.20 11.40
N SER A 291 -16.85 -36.78 11.61
CA SER A 291 -17.44 -36.68 12.95
C SER A 291 -17.59 -38.02 13.66
N ARG A 292 -17.85 -39.12 12.93
CA ARG A 292 -17.85 -40.48 13.48
C ARG A 292 -16.45 -40.99 13.78
N HIS A 293 -15.46 -40.75 12.92
CA HIS A 293 -14.05 -41.08 13.19
C HIS A 293 -13.52 -40.30 14.40
N ILE A 294 -13.90 -39.02 14.56
CA ILE A 294 -13.55 -38.22 15.73
C ILE A 294 -14.22 -38.80 16.99
N LYS A 295 -15.47 -39.22 16.91
CA LYS A 295 -16.17 -39.87 18.03
C LYS A 295 -15.55 -41.22 18.40
N GLU A 296 -15.22 -42.05 17.41
CA GLU A 296 -14.54 -43.34 17.61
C GLU A 296 -13.10 -43.15 18.12
N LEU A 297 -12.38 -42.11 17.68
CA LEU A 297 -11.06 -41.73 18.22
C LEU A 297 -11.14 -41.24 19.67
N ILE A 298 -12.18 -40.50 20.02
CA ILE A 298 -12.45 -40.06 21.41
C ILE A 298 -12.82 -41.28 22.28
N GLU A 299 -13.64 -42.19 21.78
CA GLU A 299 -14.00 -43.43 22.50
C GLU A 299 -12.80 -44.39 22.64
N LEU A 300 -11.96 -44.53 21.61
CA LEU A 300 -10.69 -45.28 21.68
C LEU A 300 -9.69 -44.61 22.63
N GLN A 301 -9.60 -43.28 22.67
CA GLN A 301 -8.74 -42.56 23.61
C GLN A 301 -9.22 -42.71 25.06
N ILE A 302 -10.53 -42.78 25.29
CA ILE A 302 -11.11 -43.05 26.61
C ILE A 302 -10.86 -44.49 27.07
N ASP A 303 -10.89 -45.47 26.16
CA ASP A 303 -10.61 -46.88 26.49
C ASP A 303 -9.10 -47.19 26.60
N LEU A 304 -8.25 -46.55 25.78
CA LEU A 304 -6.79 -46.63 25.89
C LEU A 304 -6.28 -45.93 27.15
N ALA A 305 -6.94 -44.87 27.62
CA ALA A 305 -6.60 -44.18 28.88
C ALA A 305 -6.92 -45.00 30.15
N LYS A 306 -7.75 -46.05 30.06
CA LYS A 306 -8.05 -46.95 31.19
C LYS A 306 -7.01 -48.06 31.37
N ASN A 307 -6.29 -48.42 30.32
CA ASN A 307 -5.35 -49.55 30.31
C ASN A 307 -4.02 -49.14 29.68
N HIS A 308 -3.14 -48.45 30.42
CA HIS A 308 -1.69 -48.70 30.46
C HIS A 308 -0.90 -47.58 31.16
N THR A 309 -0.10 -47.99 32.14
CA THR A 309 0.84 -47.21 32.94
C THR A 309 2.19 -47.00 32.22
N ALA A 310 2.50 -45.74 31.87
CA ALA A 310 3.83 -45.06 31.73
C ALA A 310 4.94 -45.63 30.80
N PRO A 311 6.00 -44.87 30.39
CA PRO A 311 6.31 -43.44 30.59
C PRO A 311 6.79 -42.63 29.33
N VAL A 312 6.91 -41.30 29.53
CA VAL A 312 7.74 -40.26 28.82
C VAL A 312 7.12 -39.46 27.65
N GLY A 313 6.80 -38.18 27.94
CA GLY A 313 7.36 -37.02 27.20
C GLY A 313 6.48 -36.20 26.24
N ALA A 314 5.64 -35.29 26.76
CA ALA A 314 5.33 -33.95 26.21
C ALA A 314 4.13 -33.33 26.96
N GLY A 315 4.41 -32.40 27.89
CA GLY A 315 3.40 -31.72 28.68
C GLY A 315 2.82 -30.49 27.97
N HIS A 316 1.50 -30.49 27.75
CA HIS A 316 0.73 -29.26 27.64
C HIS A 316 0.51 -28.71 29.06
N CYS A 317 0.94 -27.47 29.29
CA CYS A 317 0.78 -26.78 30.55
C CYS A 317 -0.67 -26.27 30.68
N ALA A 318 -1.51 -27.01 31.41
CA ALA A 318 -2.76 -26.50 31.96
C ALA A 318 -2.48 -25.71 33.24
N CYS A 319 -3.26 -24.65 33.50
CA CYS A 319 -3.26 -23.94 34.78
C CYS A 319 -3.39 -24.93 35.98
N PRO A 320 -2.61 -24.79 37.06
CA PRO A 320 -2.65 -25.72 38.16
C PRO A 320 -3.92 -25.55 39.00
N SER A 321 -4.80 -26.55 38.99
CA SER A 321 -5.78 -26.72 40.05
C SER A 321 -5.10 -27.30 41.30
N LYS A 322 -5.06 -26.50 42.37
CA LYS A 322 -4.83 -26.83 43.79
C LYS A 322 -4.04 -28.11 44.08
N GLN A 323 -2.75 -27.95 44.38
CA GLN A 323 -1.98 -28.84 45.27
C GLN A 323 -1.61 -28.11 46.58
N PRO A 324 -1.30 -28.84 47.68
CA PRO A 324 -1.38 -28.35 49.05
C PRO A 324 -0.37 -27.23 49.34
N GLN A 325 -0.75 -26.30 50.23
CA GLN A 325 0.11 -25.22 50.73
C GLN A 325 1.43 -25.76 51.31
N GLU A 326 2.51 -25.66 50.53
CA GLU A 326 3.86 -25.57 51.07
C GLU A 326 4.21 -24.08 51.27
N ASN A 327 4.86 -23.79 52.40
CA ASN A 327 5.14 -22.45 52.91
C ASN A 327 5.75 -21.52 51.85
N LYS A 328 5.07 -20.40 51.55
CA LYS A 328 5.59 -19.33 50.66
C LYS A 328 6.94 -18.81 51.20
N PRO A 329 8.01 -18.74 50.38
CA PRO A 329 9.22 -18.01 50.74
C PRO A 329 8.87 -16.51 50.92
N GLY A 330 9.50 -15.85 51.90
CA GLY A 330 9.23 -14.45 52.22
C GLY A 330 9.56 -13.50 51.06
N LYS A 331 8.75 -12.43 50.92
CA LYS A 331 8.90 -11.38 49.89
C LYS A 331 10.34 -10.83 49.88
N PRO A 332 11.02 -10.76 48.72
CA PRO A 332 12.39 -10.24 48.63
C PRO A 332 12.49 -8.81 49.18
N ALA A 333 13.63 -8.48 49.81
CA ALA A 333 13.91 -7.11 50.21
C ALA A 333 13.94 -6.20 48.97
N ASN A 334 13.31 -5.02 49.04
CA ASN A 334 13.18 -4.02 47.96
C ASN A 334 12.14 -4.32 46.86
N VAL A 335 11.18 -5.22 47.09
CA VAL A 335 10.01 -5.39 46.21
C VAL A 335 8.77 -4.83 46.90
N ILE A 336 8.10 -3.86 46.26
CA ILE A 336 6.85 -3.26 46.75
C ILE A 336 5.68 -4.18 46.44
N TRP A 337 5.56 -4.65 45.20
CA TRP A 337 4.59 -5.64 44.75
C TRP A 337 5.28 -6.67 43.86
N ASP A 338 5.06 -7.95 44.15
CA ASP A 338 5.59 -9.06 43.35
C ASP A 338 4.57 -9.55 42.31
N GLN A 339 4.89 -10.60 41.57
CA GLN A 339 4.03 -11.08 40.48
C GLN A 339 2.68 -11.61 40.99
N ASP A 340 2.62 -12.18 42.19
CA ASP A 340 1.36 -12.64 42.80
C ASP A 340 0.47 -11.44 43.12
N ASP A 341 1.05 -10.36 43.68
CA ASP A 341 0.35 -9.11 43.94
C ASP A 341 -0.17 -8.49 42.63
N LEU A 342 0.63 -8.50 41.56
CA LEU A 342 0.26 -7.93 40.25
C LEU A 342 -0.82 -8.76 39.54
N LEU A 343 -0.80 -10.09 39.70
CA LEU A 343 -1.88 -10.97 39.26
C LEU A 343 -3.19 -10.71 40.04
N GLU A 344 -3.10 -10.50 41.36
CA GLU A 344 -4.25 -10.10 42.18
C GLU A 344 -4.78 -8.72 41.75
N PHE A 345 -3.90 -7.78 41.38
CA PHE A 345 -4.32 -6.50 40.81
C PHE A 345 -5.00 -6.65 39.44
N ALA A 346 -4.50 -7.52 38.56
CA ALA A 346 -5.05 -7.73 37.22
C ALA A 346 -6.44 -8.41 37.25
N GLY A 347 -6.63 -9.42 38.10
CA GLY A 347 -7.84 -10.25 38.08
C GLY A 347 -8.69 -10.25 39.36
N GLY A 348 -8.10 -9.89 40.49
CA GLY A 348 -8.64 -10.07 41.84
C GLY A 348 -9.06 -8.76 42.51
N SER A 349 -8.72 -8.61 43.78
CA SER A 349 -9.06 -7.44 44.62
C SER A 349 -7.97 -6.39 44.60
N ILE A 350 -8.32 -5.16 44.21
CA ILE A 350 -7.44 -3.99 44.26
C ILE A 350 -7.04 -3.70 45.72
N ALA A 351 -7.98 -3.88 46.66
CA ALA A 351 -7.74 -3.59 48.08
C ALA A 351 -6.77 -4.56 48.75
N LYS A 352 -6.66 -5.81 48.27
CA LYS A 352 -5.62 -6.73 48.76
C LYS A 352 -4.21 -6.30 48.38
N VAL A 353 -4.08 -5.53 47.29
CA VAL A 353 -2.78 -5.07 46.77
C VAL A 353 -2.42 -3.69 47.33
N PHE A 354 -3.35 -2.74 47.27
CA PHE A 354 -3.09 -1.34 47.65
C PHE A 354 -3.45 -1.00 49.10
N GLY A 355 -4.34 -1.76 49.73
CA GLY A 355 -4.80 -1.52 51.10
C GLY A 355 -6.31 -1.35 51.23
N PRO A 356 -6.83 -1.41 52.47
CA PRO A 356 -8.27 -1.40 52.76
C PRO A 356 -9.00 -0.13 52.30
N GLU A 357 -8.31 1.00 52.17
CA GLU A 357 -8.87 2.26 51.68
C GLU A 357 -9.33 2.19 50.21
N TYR A 358 -8.85 1.20 49.45
CA TYR A 358 -9.28 0.94 48.06
C TYR A 358 -10.46 -0.04 47.96
N ALA A 359 -10.99 -0.58 49.07
CA ALA A 359 -12.04 -1.61 49.08
C ALA A 359 -13.31 -1.23 48.32
N ILE A 360 -13.64 0.07 48.23
CA ILE A 360 -14.80 0.52 47.45
C ILE A 360 -14.62 0.25 45.95
N ILE A 361 -13.39 0.28 45.42
CA ILE A 361 -13.09 0.07 43.99
C ILE A 361 -13.42 -1.37 43.58
N ASP A 362 -13.30 -2.32 44.50
CA ASP A 362 -13.68 -3.71 44.25
C ASP A 362 -15.18 -3.87 43.96
N THR A 363 -16.02 -2.92 44.40
CA THR A 363 -17.47 -2.92 44.13
C THR A 363 -17.85 -2.38 42.76
N TYR A 364 -16.94 -1.65 42.07
CA TYR A 364 -17.22 -1.09 40.76
C TYR A 364 -17.22 -2.19 39.68
N HIS A 365 -18.13 -2.05 38.73
CA HIS A 365 -18.32 -3.02 37.64
C HIS A 365 -17.15 -3.00 36.63
N ARG A 366 -16.48 -1.86 36.49
CA ARG A 366 -15.21 -1.69 35.76
C ARG A 366 -14.22 -0.95 36.63
N LYS A 367 -12.93 -1.22 36.46
CA LYS A 367 -11.82 -0.55 37.16
C LYS A 367 -10.55 -0.67 36.33
N VAL A 368 -9.57 0.18 36.58
CA VAL A 368 -8.26 0.08 35.94
C VAL A 368 -7.59 -1.24 36.34
N ARG A 369 -7.09 -1.97 35.35
CA ARG A 369 -6.43 -3.26 35.52
C ARG A 369 -5.18 -3.32 34.66
N LEU A 370 -4.23 -4.13 35.09
CA LEU A 370 -3.20 -4.68 34.20
C LEU A 370 -3.77 -5.88 33.44
N PRO A 371 -3.14 -6.27 32.33
CA PRO A 371 -3.42 -7.54 31.68
C PRO A 371 -3.21 -8.75 32.59
N LEU A 372 -3.97 -9.80 32.31
CA LEU A 372 -3.82 -11.14 32.85
C LEU A 372 -2.81 -11.93 32.02
N MET A 373 -2.40 -13.08 32.56
CA MET A 373 -1.63 -14.07 31.79
C MET A 373 -2.39 -14.50 30.52
N PRO A 374 -1.68 -14.74 29.40
CA PRO A 374 -0.22 -14.73 29.26
C PRO A 374 0.38 -13.34 28.96
N TYR A 375 -0.40 -12.25 29.01
CA TYR A 375 0.03 -10.90 28.64
C TYR A 375 0.35 -9.97 29.83
N LEU A 376 0.37 -10.50 31.06
CA LEU A 376 0.92 -9.79 32.21
C LEU A 376 2.45 -9.72 32.11
N LEU A 377 2.93 -8.75 31.35
CA LEU A 377 4.35 -8.55 31.06
C LEU A 377 5.05 -7.66 32.08
N VAL A 378 4.82 -7.92 33.38
CA VAL A 378 5.45 -7.26 34.52
C VAL A 378 5.56 -8.26 35.69
N THR A 379 6.76 -8.37 36.24
CA THR A 379 7.09 -9.33 37.31
C THR A 379 7.05 -8.69 38.69
N ARG A 380 7.43 -7.41 38.80
CA ARG A 380 7.49 -6.72 40.10
C ARG A 380 7.56 -5.20 39.97
N VAL A 381 7.19 -4.54 41.07
CA VAL A 381 7.41 -3.10 41.31
C VAL A 381 8.48 -2.94 42.38
N THR A 382 9.52 -2.18 42.07
CA THR A 382 10.71 -2.00 42.94
C THR A 382 10.74 -0.62 43.58
N GLU A 383 10.17 0.39 42.93
CA GLU A 383 10.11 1.77 43.46
C GLU A 383 8.77 2.42 43.17
N LEU A 384 8.32 3.28 44.09
CA LEU A 384 7.08 4.04 43.97
C LEU A 384 7.23 5.40 44.65
N ASN A 385 6.99 6.47 43.90
CA ASN A 385 6.85 7.82 44.42
C ASN A 385 5.49 8.37 43.99
N ALA A 386 4.48 8.02 44.77
CA ALA A 386 3.10 8.41 44.55
C ALA A 386 2.35 8.40 45.89
N LYS A 387 1.24 9.14 45.96
CA LYS A 387 0.38 9.13 47.14
C LYS A 387 -1.08 9.23 46.73
N LEU A 388 -1.90 8.39 47.35
CA LEU A 388 -3.35 8.34 47.10
C LEU A 388 -3.98 9.74 47.19
N GLY A 389 -4.76 10.11 46.18
CA GLY A 389 -5.48 11.37 46.09
C GLY A 389 -4.64 12.56 45.64
N GLU A 390 -3.32 12.41 45.46
CA GLU A 390 -2.41 13.48 45.03
C GLU A 390 -2.08 13.36 43.53
N PHE A 391 -2.93 13.91 42.67
CA PHE A 391 -2.70 13.99 41.21
C PHE A 391 -1.65 15.04 40.84
N LYS A 392 -0.39 14.75 41.17
CA LYS A 392 0.81 15.53 40.88
C LYS A 392 1.88 14.64 40.21
N PRO A 393 2.97 15.19 39.67
CA PRO A 393 4.02 14.37 39.06
C PRO A 393 4.44 13.23 39.98
N SER A 394 4.41 12.00 39.47
CA SER A 394 4.56 10.76 40.23
C SER A 394 5.31 9.72 39.40
N THR A 395 6.07 8.84 40.05
CA THR A 395 6.91 7.85 39.35
C THR A 395 6.78 6.45 39.92
N MET A 396 7.09 5.45 39.10
CA MET A 396 7.11 4.03 39.45
C MET A 396 8.21 3.32 38.66
N THR A 397 8.94 2.42 39.31
CA THR A 397 9.92 1.55 38.64
C THR A 397 9.41 0.12 38.65
N THR A 398 9.32 -0.49 37.48
CA THR A 398 8.82 -1.86 37.30
C THR A 398 9.83 -2.71 36.54
N GLU A 399 9.81 -4.02 36.81
CA GLU A 399 10.67 -4.98 36.13
C GLU A 399 9.85 -6.12 35.54
N TYR A 400 10.25 -6.55 34.35
CA TYR A 400 9.75 -7.76 33.70
C TYR A 400 10.92 -8.69 33.36
N ASP A 401 10.92 -9.87 33.97
CA ASP A 401 11.88 -10.92 33.64
C ASP A 401 11.37 -11.69 32.43
N ILE A 402 12.07 -11.61 31.30
CA ILE A 402 11.68 -12.29 30.07
C ILE A 402 11.93 -13.80 30.25
N PRO A 403 10.88 -14.65 30.18
CA PRO A 403 11.05 -16.09 30.34
C PRO A 403 11.96 -16.68 29.25
N VAL A 404 12.75 -17.69 29.62
CA VAL A 404 13.49 -18.50 28.64
C VAL A 404 12.52 -19.46 27.94
N ASN A 405 12.64 -19.59 26.61
CA ASN A 405 11.69 -20.27 25.73
C ASN A 405 10.27 -19.71 25.83
N ALA A 406 10.13 -18.38 25.85
CA ALA A 406 8.84 -17.73 25.78
C ALA A 406 8.13 -18.08 24.47
N TRP A 407 6.83 -18.37 24.56
CA TRP A 407 6.01 -18.81 23.41
C TRP A 407 5.93 -17.79 22.27
N TYR A 408 6.30 -16.54 22.53
CA TYR A 408 6.30 -15.44 21.57
C TYR A 408 7.69 -15.14 21.00
N SER A 409 8.77 -15.82 21.41
CA SER A 409 10.12 -15.45 20.97
C SER A 409 10.52 -16.02 19.61
N ILE A 410 11.44 -15.33 18.93
CA ILE A 410 12.11 -15.82 17.72
C ILE A 410 13.59 -15.95 18.05
N ASP A 411 14.06 -17.18 18.19
CA ASP A 411 15.48 -17.46 18.48
C ASP A 411 15.97 -16.60 19.66
N GLY A 412 15.20 -16.64 20.76
CA GLY A 412 15.45 -15.89 21.98
C GLY A 412 15.13 -14.39 21.94
N GLN A 413 14.79 -13.80 20.78
CA GLN A 413 14.39 -12.39 20.72
C GLN A 413 12.89 -12.23 20.98
N ILE A 414 12.50 -11.25 21.80
CA ILE A 414 11.09 -10.94 21.99
C ILE A 414 10.53 -10.10 20.81
N PRO A 415 9.23 -10.17 20.51
CA PRO A 415 8.58 -9.20 19.65
C PRO A 415 8.59 -7.84 20.33
N TRP A 416 8.85 -6.79 19.57
CA TRP A 416 8.59 -5.40 19.90
C TRP A 416 7.26 -5.14 20.62
N ALA A 417 6.16 -5.84 20.31
CA ALA A 417 4.91 -5.75 21.07
C ALA A 417 5.12 -5.98 22.58
N VAL A 418 5.94 -6.96 22.94
CA VAL A 418 6.27 -7.30 24.32
C VAL A 418 7.08 -6.16 24.97
N SER A 419 8.06 -5.60 24.26
CA SER A 419 8.81 -4.43 24.74
C SER A 419 7.95 -3.18 24.89
N VAL A 420 6.88 -3.02 24.12
CA VAL A 420 5.98 -1.87 24.28
C VAL A 420 5.01 -2.12 25.43
N GLU A 421 4.38 -3.30 25.47
CA GLU A 421 3.39 -3.65 26.48
C GLU A 421 3.97 -3.75 27.89
N SER A 422 5.23 -4.18 28.07
CA SER A 422 5.86 -4.18 29.41
C SER A 422 5.91 -2.80 30.08
N GLY A 423 5.69 -1.71 29.34
CA GLY A 423 5.52 -0.34 29.86
C GLY A 423 4.13 -0.01 30.42
N GLN A 424 3.18 -0.96 30.44
CA GLN A 424 1.78 -0.85 30.88
C GLN A 424 1.52 -0.36 32.32
N CYS A 425 2.55 -0.15 33.13
CA CYS A 425 2.39 0.19 34.55
C CYS A 425 2.07 1.67 34.81
N ASP A 426 1.87 2.49 33.77
CA ASP A 426 1.15 3.76 33.90
C ASP A 426 -0.27 3.54 34.43
N LEU A 427 -0.92 2.43 34.03
CA LEU A 427 -2.22 1.97 34.55
C LEU A 427 -2.19 1.70 36.06
N LEU A 428 -1.17 0.98 36.52
CA LEU A 428 -1.01 0.66 37.93
C LEU A 428 -0.78 1.93 38.76
N LEU A 429 0.07 2.83 38.26
CA LEU A 429 0.39 4.09 38.91
C LEU A 429 -0.83 5.03 38.99
N ILE A 430 -1.60 5.19 37.91
CA ILE A 430 -2.79 6.05 37.91
C ILE A 430 -3.93 5.47 38.76
N SER A 431 -4.06 4.14 38.82
CA SER A 431 -4.99 3.45 39.74
C SER A 431 -4.60 3.69 41.20
N TYR A 432 -3.31 3.56 41.53
CA TYR A 432 -2.79 3.86 42.88
C TYR A 432 -2.99 5.32 43.29
N LEU A 433 -2.85 6.28 42.37
CA LEU A 433 -3.20 7.69 42.65
C LEU A 433 -4.69 7.90 42.97
N GLY A 434 -5.55 6.94 42.60
CA GLY A 434 -6.95 6.92 42.98
C GLY A 434 -7.91 7.35 41.87
N ILE A 435 -7.56 7.14 40.60
CA ILE A 435 -8.44 7.52 39.48
C ILE A 435 -9.80 6.80 39.53
N ASP A 436 -9.82 5.55 39.99
CA ASP A 436 -11.03 4.72 40.07
C ASP A 436 -12.08 5.30 41.03
N PHE A 437 -11.69 6.02 42.08
CA PHE A 437 -12.64 6.71 42.97
C PHE A 437 -13.48 7.76 42.24
N SER A 438 -12.92 8.37 41.20
CA SER A 438 -13.62 9.34 40.35
C SER A 438 -14.37 8.68 39.19
N CYS A 439 -13.81 7.63 38.59
CA CYS A 439 -14.42 6.95 37.45
C CYS A 439 -15.61 6.08 37.86
N LYS A 440 -15.57 5.43 39.04
CA LYS A 440 -16.64 4.60 39.61
C LYS A 440 -17.17 3.49 38.66
N GLY A 441 -16.33 3.05 37.73
CA GLY A 441 -16.66 2.09 36.68
C GLY A 441 -17.35 2.66 35.44
N GLU A 442 -17.69 3.94 35.42
CA GLU A 442 -18.40 4.57 34.28
C GLU A 442 -17.44 5.07 33.18
N ARG A 443 -16.13 5.06 33.45
CA ARG A 443 -15.09 5.54 32.54
C ARG A 443 -13.93 4.56 32.47
N VAL A 444 -13.40 4.37 31.27
CA VAL A 444 -12.32 3.42 30.97
C VAL A 444 -11.11 4.10 30.36
N TYR A 445 -9.93 3.53 30.60
CA TYR A 445 -8.65 4.05 30.13
C TYR A 445 -8.49 3.88 28.62
N ARG A 446 -8.05 4.91 27.90
CA ARG A 446 -7.54 4.76 26.54
C ARG A 446 -6.30 5.62 26.31
N LEU A 447 -5.28 5.03 25.67
CA LEU A 447 -4.12 5.74 25.13
C LEU A 447 -4.54 6.57 23.91
N LEU A 448 -4.03 7.79 23.81
CA LEU A 448 -4.36 8.74 22.74
C LEU A 448 -3.16 9.02 21.84
N ASP A 449 -2.01 9.35 22.42
CA ASP A 449 -0.84 9.77 21.67
C ASP A 449 0.42 9.28 22.38
N CYS A 450 1.42 8.84 21.61
CA CYS A 450 2.77 8.60 22.12
C CYS A 450 3.79 8.63 20.98
N THR A 451 5.07 8.76 21.33
CA THR A 451 6.20 8.59 20.42
C THR A 451 7.17 7.58 21.00
N LEU A 452 7.35 6.45 20.32
CA LEU A 452 8.28 5.39 20.71
C LEU A 452 9.62 5.61 20.01
N THR A 453 10.73 5.38 20.71
CA THR A 453 12.07 5.39 20.10
C THR A 453 12.90 4.25 20.65
N PHE A 454 13.25 3.30 19.79
CA PHE A 454 14.20 2.24 20.11
C PHE A 454 15.62 2.78 19.98
N LEU A 455 16.44 2.61 21.01
CA LEU A 455 17.81 3.12 21.10
C LEU A 455 18.83 2.01 20.88
N GLU A 456 18.45 0.77 21.20
CA GLU A 456 19.26 -0.42 21.01
C GLU A 456 18.46 -1.53 20.32
N ASN A 457 19.10 -2.68 20.10
CA ASN A 457 18.42 -3.88 19.61
C ASN A 457 17.39 -4.35 20.64
N ILE A 458 16.35 -5.05 20.16
CA ILE A 458 15.33 -5.64 21.03
C ILE A 458 15.95 -6.64 22.01
N ALA A 459 15.45 -6.66 23.24
CA ALA A 459 15.90 -7.52 24.32
C ALA A 459 15.69 -9.02 24.02
N MET A 460 16.47 -9.83 24.72
CA MET A 460 16.48 -11.29 24.61
C MET A 460 15.86 -11.95 25.83
N GLU A 461 15.47 -13.21 25.67
CA GLU A 461 15.07 -14.08 26.77
C GLU A 461 16.13 -14.17 27.87
N GLY A 462 15.68 -14.29 29.12
CA GLY A 462 16.54 -14.29 30.30
C GLY A 462 17.06 -12.91 30.70
N GLU A 463 16.83 -11.87 29.89
CA GLU A 463 17.07 -10.48 30.30
C GLU A 463 15.87 -9.92 31.08
N THR A 464 16.14 -8.88 31.87
CA THR A 464 15.12 -8.13 32.61
C THR A 464 14.92 -6.77 31.97
N LEU A 465 13.69 -6.44 31.59
CA LEU A 465 13.30 -5.10 31.19
C LEU A 465 12.92 -4.29 32.44
N ARG A 466 13.62 -3.19 32.70
CA ARG A 466 13.33 -2.28 33.81
C ARG A 466 12.76 -0.97 33.26
N TYR A 467 11.53 -0.65 33.60
CA TYR A 467 10.86 0.58 33.18
C TYR A 467 10.86 1.59 34.32
N GLU A 468 11.34 2.78 34.04
CA GLU A 468 11.16 3.97 34.87
C GLU A 468 10.01 4.78 34.28
N ILE A 469 8.84 4.73 34.93
CA ILE A 469 7.60 5.33 34.43
C ILE A 469 7.32 6.60 35.22
N SER A 470 6.98 7.67 34.50
CA SER A 470 6.64 8.98 35.08
C SER A 470 5.31 9.47 34.54
N ILE A 471 4.35 9.73 35.41
CA ILE A 471 3.22 10.61 35.10
C ILE A 471 3.70 12.04 35.33
N ASN A 472 3.80 12.80 34.25
CA ASN A 472 4.44 14.11 34.20
C ASN A 472 3.48 15.23 34.57
N SER A 473 2.22 15.15 34.14
CA SER A 473 1.20 16.18 34.41
C SER A 473 -0.20 15.68 34.15
N PHE A 474 -1.19 16.48 34.57
CA PHE A 474 -2.61 16.21 34.41
C PHE A 474 -3.32 17.40 33.77
N ALA A 475 -4.32 17.12 32.94
CA ALA A 475 -5.23 18.12 32.42
C ALA A 475 -6.68 17.66 32.62
N LYS A 476 -7.56 18.60 32.98
CA LYS A 476 -9.00 18.35 33.07
C LYS A 476 -9.72 19.16 32.01
N SER A 477 -10.59 18.50 31.26
CA SER A 477 -11.52 19.14 30.34
C SER A 477 -12.93 18.67 30.67
N GLY A 478 -13.73 19.54 31.31
CA GLY A 478 -15.00 19.14 31.90
C GLY A 478 -14.80 18.07 32.98
N GLU A 479 -15.47 16.93 32.84
CA GLU A 479 -15.35 15.77 33.74
C GLU A 479 -14.24 14.79 33.34
N SER A 480 -13.64 14.95 32.15
CA SER A 480 -12.66 14.02 31.63
C SER A 480 -11.24 14.41 32.08
N LEU A 481 -10.56 13.47 32.74
CA LEU A 481 -9.16 13.61 33.13
C LEU A 481 -8.26 13.02 32.05
N LEU A 482 -7.32 13.83 31.58
CA LEU A 482 -6.17 13.41 30.80
C LEU A 482 -4.93 13.44 31.69
N PHE A 483 -4.00 12.52 31.44
CA PHE A 483 -2.68 12.57 32.04
C PHE A 483 -1.62 12.32 30.99
N PHE A 484 -0.48 12.97 31.20
CA PHE A 484 0.67 12.93 30.31
C PHE A 484 1.78 12.17 31.00
N PHE A 485 2.41 11.24 30.29
CA PHE A 485 3.39 10.33 30.87
C PHE A 485 4.49 9.99 29.87
N SER A 486 5.59 9.46 30.42
CA SER A 486 6.74 8.99 29.67
C SER A 486 7.35 7.80 30.41
N TYR A 487 8.12 6.99 29.69
CA TYR A 487 8.94 5.98 30.33
C TYR A 487 10.28 5.80 29.62
N GLU A 488 11.25 5.33 30.40
CA GLU A 488 12.54 4.86 29.92
C GLU A 488 12.68 3.38 30.29
N CYS A 489 13.02 2.55 29.31
CA CYS A 489 13.19 1.11 29.46
C CYS A 489 14.66 0.75 29.36
N PHE A 490 15.16 0.01 30.35
CA PHE A 490 16.54 -0.41 30.45
C PHE A 490 16.68 -1.92 30.45
N VAL A 491 17.75 -2.41 29.84
CA VAL A 491 18.30 -3.75 30.05
C VAL A 491 19.66 -3.57 30.68
N LYS A 492 19.82 -4.03 31.93
CA LYS A 492 20.98 -3.67 32.78
C LYS A 492 21.10 -2.13 32.83
N ASP A 493 22.23 -1.57 32.42
CA ASP A 493 22.49 -0.12 32.43
C ASP A 493 22.21 0.56 31.06
N LYS A 494 21.76 -0.18 30.05
CA LYS A 494 21.52 0.35 28.70
C LYS A 494 20.04 0.67 28.50
N MET A 495 19.73 1.91 28.14
CA MET A 495 18.39 2.30 27.73
C MET A 495 18.10 1.72 26.33
N VAL A 496 17.10 0.85 26.22
CA VAL A 496 16.77 0.14 24.99
C VAL A 496 15.58 0.75 24.25
N LEU A 497 14.63 1.31 24.98
CA LEU A 497 13.41 1.91 24.46
C LEU A 497 13.01 3.08 25.34
N LYS A 498 12.49 4.14 24.74
CA LYS A 498 11.81 5.21 25.47
C LYS A 498 10.48 5.57 24.82
N MET A 499 9.57 6.09 25.63
CA MET A 499 8.32 6.67 25.17
C MET A 499 8.20 8.12 25.64
N ASP A 500 8.10 9.02 24.66
CA ASP A 500 7.90 10.44 24.85
C ASP A 500 6.45 10.84 24.49
N GLY A 501 5.95 11.89 25.13
CA GLY A 501 4.66 12.49 24.77
C GLY A 501 3.45 11.55 24.94
N GLY A 502 3.55 10.57 25.85
CA GLY A 502 2.43 9.71 26.23
C GLY A 502 1.27 10.54 26.74
N CYS A 503 0.08 10.29 26.21
CA CYS A 503 -1.16 10.95 26.60
C CYS A 503 -2.26 9.90 26.67
N ALA A 504 -2.92 9.79 27.83
CA ALA A 504 -4.03 8.89 28.04
C ALA A 504 -5.17 9.57 28.81
N GLY A 505 -6.37 9.01 28.71
CA GLY A 505 -7.56 9.57 29.33
C GLY A 505 -8.59 8.53 29.73
N PHE A 506 -9.61 9.00 30.44
CA PHE A 506 -10.72 8.19 30.95
C PHE A 506 -12.05 8.61 30.35
N PHE A 507 -12.66 7.69 29.60
CA PHE A 507 -13.79 7.98 28.72
C PHE A 507 -14.99 7.10 29.03
N THR A 508 -16.18 7.68 28.94
CA THR A 508 -17.45 6.95 28.96
C THR A 508 -17.67 6.20 27.64
N ASP A 509 -18.53 5.19 27.64
CA ASP A 509 -18.90 4.46 26.43
C ASP A 509 -19.50 5.39 25.35
N GLN A 510 -20.22 6.43 25.77
CA GLN A 510 -20.79 7.44 24.86
C GLN A 510 -19.72 8.30 24.19
N GLU A 511 -18.72 8.76 24.95
CA GLU A 511 -17.59 9.53 24.42
C GLU A 511 -16.78 8.68 23.41
N LEU A 512 -16.54 7.40 23.72
CA LEU A 512 -15.83 6.49 22.83
C LEU A 512 -16.62 6.19 21.55
N ALA A 513 -17.94 5.98 21.66
CA ALA A 513 -18.81 5.76 20.51
C ALA A 513 -18.92 6.99 19.58
N ALA A 514 -18.80 8.20 20.14
CA ALA A 514 -18.80 9.45 19.39
C ALA A 514 -17.49 9.72 18.63
N GLY A 515 -16.45 8.92 18.84
CA GLY A 515 -15.17 9.02 18.15
C GLY A 515 -15.31 9.02 16.62
N LYS A 516 -14.75 10.05 15.98
CA LYS A 516 -14.72 10.20 14.52
C LYS A 516 -13.54 9.49 13.86
N GLY A 517 -12.67 8.85 14.63
CA GLY A 517 -11.37 8.37 14.16
C GLY A 517 -10.39 9.53 13.96
N ILE A 518 -9.30 9.25 13.26
CA ILE A 518 -8.26 10.22 12.93
C ILE A 518 -8.71 11.07 11.76
N ILE A 519 -8.65 12.38 11.95
CA ILE A 519 -8.92 13.38 10.92
C ILE A 519 -7.61 14.09 10.65
N TYR A 520 -7.15 14.02 9.40
CA TYR A 520 -5.96 14.72 8.96
C TYR A 520 -6.23 16.22 8.83
N THR A 521 -5.29 17.05 9.28
CA THR A 521 -5.39 18.51 9.17
C THR A 521 -5.19 18.96 7.72
N GLU A 522 -5.64 20.17 7.37
CA GLU A 522 -5.38 20.75 6.04
C GLU A 522 -3.88 20.85 5.74
N GLU A 523 -3.07 21.13 6.75
CA GLU A 523 -1.60 21.17 6.64
C GLU A 523 -1.03 19.78 6.29
N GLU A 524 -1.44 18.72 6.99
CA GLU A 524 -1.01 17.34 6.70
C GLU A 524 -1.39 16.92 5.27
N ILE A 525 -2.60 17.30 4.81
CA ILE A 525 -3.07 17.02 3.45
C ILE A 525 -2.24 17.79 2.41
N GLN A 526 -1.94 19.06 2.66
CA GLN A 526 -1.11 19.88 1.76
C GLN A 526 0.33 19.38 1.70
N GLU A 527 0.94 19.00 2.82
CA GLU A 527 2.27 18.40 2.86
C GLU A 527 2.31 17.10 2.06
N ARG A 528 1.29 16.25 2.23
CA ARG A 528 1.15 15.00 1.47
C ARG A 528 1.09 15.25 -0.04
N SER A 529 0.42 16.30 -0.49
CA SER A 529 0.32 16.65 -1.92
C SER A 529 1.65 17.09 -2.56
N LYS A 530 2.64 17.49 -1.75
CA LYS A 530 3.97 17.96 -2.20
C LYS A 530 4.99 16.83 -2.32
N ILE A 531 4.65 15.61 -1.88
CA ILE A 531 5.57 14.46 -1.91
C ILE A 531 5.93 14.13 -3.36
N GLN A 532 7.23 13.96 -3.61
CA GLN A 532 7.74 13.50 -4.90
C GLN A 532 7.93 11.99 -4.87
N LYS A 533 7.46 11.31 -5.93
CA LYS A 533 7.66 9.87 -6.12
C LYS A 533 9.13 9.56 -6.32
N LYS A 534 9.58 8.50 -5.66
CA LYS A 534 10.87 7.83 -5.81
C LYS A 534 10.64 6.47 -6.45
N THR A 535 11.71 5.79 -6.83
CA THR A 535 11.67 4.45 -7.42
C THR A 535 12.68 3.56 -6.71
N PHE A 536 12.33 2.31 -6.50
CA PHE A 536 13.22 1.27 -5.99
C PHE A 536 12.99 -0.01 -6.79
N THR A 537 14.06 -0.64 -7.25
CA THR A 537 13.99 -1.91 -7.98
C THR A 537 14.12 -3.07 -6.99
N PRO A 538 13.10 -3.93 -6.83
CA PRO A 538 13.17 -5.10 -5.97
C PRO A 538 14.32 -6.04 -6.35
N PHE A 539 14.92 -6.73 -5.36
CA PHE A 539 15.93 -7.75 -5.61
C PHE A 539 15.34 -9.07 -6.08
N LEU A 540 14.10 -9.34 -5.68
CA LEU A 540 13.31 -10.46 -6.16
C LEU A 540 11.93 -9.96 -6.56
N VAL A 541 11.38 -10.56 -7.61
CA VAL A 541 10.05 -10.24 -8.11
C VAL A 541 9.13 -11.44 -7.85
N CYS A 542 8.07 -11.21 -7.09
CA CYS A 542 6.99 -12.15 -6.89
C CYS A 542 5.81 -11.77 -7.78
N GLN A 543 5.24 -12.74 -8.49
CA GLN A 543 4.06 -12.52 -9.34
C GLN A 543 2.76 -12.42 -8.53
N LYS A 544 2.77 -12.94 -7.30
CA LYS A 544 1.60 -12.98 -6.42
C LYS A 544 1.54 -11.68 -5.62
N THR A 545 0.42 -10.96 -5.71
CA THR A 545 0.23 -9.66 -5.02
C THR A 545 -0.72 -9.73 -3.83
N SER A 546 -1.34 -10.89 -3.58
CA SER A 546 -2.24 -11.15 -2.46
C SER A 546 -1.88 -12.47 -1.78
N PHE A 547 -1.99 -12.57 -0.46
CA PHE A 547 -1.55 -13.71 0.34
C PHE A 547 -2.56 -14.02 1.44
N GLU A 548 -2.92 -15.29 1.59
CA GLU A 548 -3.88 -15.75 2.58
C GLU A 548 -3.17 -16.23 3.86
N ARG A 549 -3.95 -16.54 4.91
CA ARG A 549 -3.41 -16.96 6.21
C ARG A 549 -2.39 -18.10 6.09
N ASP A 550 -2.68 -19.10 5.26
CA ASP A 550 -1.79 -20.24 5.01
C ASP A 550 -0.41 -19.83 4.46
N ASP A 551 -0.33 -18.72 3.72
CA ASP A 551 0.95 -18.18 3.25
C ASP A 551 1.75 -17.53 4.39
N LEU A 552 1.07 -16.80 5.28
CA LEU A 552 1.69 -16.17 6.45
C LEU A 552 2.22 -17.22 7.44
N LEU A 553 1.49 -18.33 7.61
CA LEU A 553 1.96 -19.48 8.39
C LEU A 553 3.26 -20.09 7.83
N LYS A 554 3.50 -20.00 6.51
CA LYS A 554 4.79 -20.43 5.91
C LYS A 554 5.92 -19.50 6.34
N ILE A 555 5.66 -18.19 6.48
CA ILE A 555 6.66 -17.23 6.98
C ILE A 555 7.04 -17.52 8.44
N ILE A 556 6.09 -17.85 9.32
CA ILE A 556 6.37 -18.30 10.70
C ILE A 556 7.34 -19.50 10.69
N LYS A 557 7.14 -20.44 9.77
CA LYS A 557 8.02 -21.63 9.61
C LYS A 557 9.35 -21.32 8.90
N GLY A 558 9.65 -20.07 8.57
CA GLY A 558 10.83 -19.66 7.79
C GLY A 558 10.76 -20.02 6.30
N GLY A 559 9.62 -20.51 5.82
CA GLY A 559 9.38 -21.02 4.47
C GLY A 559 9.12 -19.94 3.42
N ARG A 560 10.04 -18.97 3.26
CA ARG A 560 9.91 -17.87 2.29
C ARG A 560 9.71 -18.36 0.85
N GLY A 561 10.45 -19.40 0.45
CA GLY A 561 10.29 -20.02 -0.87
C GLY A 561 8.89 -20.62 -1.10
N ALA A 562 8.28 -21.19 -0.07
CA ALA A 562 6.93 -21.74 -0.14
C ALA A 562 5.83 -20.65 -0.14
N CYS A 563 6.14 -19.45 0.37
CA CYS A 563 5.25 -18.30 0.36
C CYS A 563 5.31 -17.54 -0.99
N PHE A 564 6.51 -17.19 -1.44
CA PHE A 564 6.73 -16.25 -2.55
C PHE A 564 7.17 -16.91 -3.88
N GLY A 565 7.65 -18.15 -3.84
CA GLY A 565 8.22 -18.84 -5.00
C GLY A 565 9.65 -19.33 -4.76
N GLU A 566 10.12 -20.31 -5.53
CA GLU A 566 11.39 -21.01 -5.27
C GLU A 566 12.62 -20.10 -5.25
N ASN A 567 12.62 -18.99 -5.99
CA ASN A 567 13.69 -17.99 -6.00
C ASN A 567 13.88 -17.25 -4.66
N TYR A 568 12.90 -17.31 -3.74
CA TYR A 568 13.00 -16.79 -2.37
C TYR A 568 13.58 -17.80 -1.38
N ALA A 569 13.85 -19.05 -1.81
CA ALA A 569 14.46 -20.05 -0.96
C ALA A 569 15.97 -19.75 -0.77
N GLN A 570 16.41 -19.68 0.49
CA GLN A 570 17.79 -19.34 0.81
C GLN A 570 18.59 -20.50 1.43
N LYS A 571 18.20 -21.76 1.21
CA LYS A 571 18.99 -22.97 1.59
C LYS A 571 19.67 -22.92 2.98
N GLY A 572 18.98 -22.38 4.00
CA GLY A 572 19.49 -22.30 5.38
C GLY A 572 19.98 -20.92 5.84
N PHE A 573 20.16 -19.94 4.95
CA PHE A 573 20.49 -18.57 5.36
C PHE A 573 19.27 -17.86 5.96
N ASN A 574 19.53 -16.89 6.84
CA ASN A 574 18.54 -16.04 7.53
C ASN A 574 17.38 -16.83 8.18
N PRO A 575 17.64 -17.81 9.06
CA PRO A 575 16.60 -18.59 9.70
C PRO A 575 15.67 -17.74 10.60
N SER A 576 16.19 -16.64 11.14
CA SER A 576 15.46 -15.76 12.07
C SER A 576 14.62 -14.68 11.38
N LEU A 577 14.69 -14.54 10.05
CA LEU A 577 13.80 -13.64 9.29
C LEU A 577 12.45 -14.34 9.04
N ARG A 578 11.66 -14.40 10.12
CA ARG A 578 10.32 -15.02 10.23
C ARG A 578 9.48 -14.27 11.26
N PHE A 579 8.19 -14.62 11.34
CA PHE A 579 7.30 -14.17 12.41
C PHE A 579 7.41 -15.10 13.63
N ALA A 580 6.97 -14.60 14.79
CA ALA A 580 7.12 -15.26 16.09
C ALA A 580 6.30 -16.55 16.21
N SER A 581 4.99 -16.42 16.35
CA SER A 581 4.07 -17.52 16.57
C SER A 581 2.74 -17.24 15.89
N GLU A 582 1.90 -18.26 15.80
CA GLU A 582 0.56 -18.11 15.25
C GLU A 582 -0.33 -17.26 16.17
N GLU A 583 -0.14 -17.37 17.48
CA GLU A 583 -0.84 -16.60 18.51
C GLU A 583 -0.47 -15.10 18.47
N MET A 584 0.78 -14.77 18.08
CA MET A 584 1.24 -13.39 17.87
C MET A 584 0.93 -12.85 16.47
N LEU A 585 0.29 -13.64 15.60
CA LEU A 585 0.02 -13.22 14.22
C LEU A 585 -1.14 -12.20 14.19
N MET A 586 -0.81 -10.95 13.88
CA MET A 586 -1.74 -9.81 13.88
C MET A 586 -2.19 -9.38 12.48
N ILE A 587 -1.88 -10.19 11.47
CA ILE A 587 -2.39 -10.11 10.09
C ILE A 587 -2.83 -11.50 9.63
N ASP A 588 -4.05 -11.62 9.10
CA ASP A 588 -4.58 -12.88 8.55
C ASP A 588 -4.42 -12.95 7.02
N ARG A 589 -4.40 -11.80 6.36
CA ARG A 589 -4.35 -11.71 4.91
C ARG A 589 -3.60 -10.46 4.46
N VAL A 590 -2.79 -10.59 3.42
CA VAL A 590 -2.30 -9.45 2.63
C VAL A 590 -3.17 -9.37 1.39
N VAL A 591 -4.03 -8.37 1.31
CA VAL A 591 -5.04 -8.22 0.25
C VAL A 591 -4.40 -7.78 -1.07
N SER A 592 -3.45 -6.85 -1.00
CA SER A 592 -2.78 -6.32 -2.18
C SER A 592 -1.43 -5.72 -1.84
N ILE A 593 -0.46 -5.90 -2.72
CA ILE A 593 0.84 -5.23 -2.72
C ILE A 593 1.03 -4.56 -4.07
N ASP A 594 1.28 -3.24 -4.05
CA ASP A 594 1.77 -2.47 -5.19
C ASP A 594 3.15 -1.92 -4.83
N ILE A 595 4.20 -2.42 -5.48
CA ILE A 595 5.59 -2.01 -5.20
C ILE A 595 5.91 -0.57 -5.64
N ASN A 596 5.10 0.01 -6.54
CA ASN A 596 5.24 1.39 -7.00
C ASN A 596 4.13 2.30 -6.44
N GLY A 597 3.35 1.76 -5.50
CA GLY A 597 2.18 2.40 -4.92
C GLY A 597 2.53 3.45 -3.86
N GLY A 598 1.49 4.13 -3.40
CA GLY A 598 1.58 5.15 -2.35
C GLY A 598 2.15 6.50 -2.82
N PRO A 599 2.11 7.53 -1.95
CA PRO A 599 2.56 8.88 -2.30
C PRO A 599 4.04 8.97 -2.67
N TRP A 600 4.88 8.16 -2.02
CA TRP A 600 6.32 8.12 -2.27
C TRP A 600 6.71 7.24 -3.45
N GLY A 601 5.80 6.46 -4.04
CA GLY A 601 6.09 5.54 -5.15
C GLY A 601 7.01 4.36 -4.77
N LEU A 602 7.18 4.08 -3.48
CA LEU A 602 8.08 3.04 -2.96
C LEU A 602 7.33 1.78 -2.48
N GLY A 603 6.00 1.81 -2.47
CA GLY A 603 5.20 0.67 -2.07
C GLY A 603 3.92 1.06 -1.32
N GLN A 604 2.84 0.34 -1.59
CA GLN A 604 1.63 0.33 -0.78
C GLN A 604 1.18 -1.11 -0.55
N VAL A 605 0.80 -1.41 0.70
CA VAL A 605 0.33 -2.73 1.10
C VAL A 605 -0.97 -2.59 1.88
N LEU A 606 -1.96 -3.40 1.51
CA LEU A 606 -3.21 -3.55 2.24
C LEU A 606 -3.24 -4.94 2.86
N ALA A 607 -3.49 -5.02 4.16
CA ALA A 607 -3.64 -6.27 4.89
C ALA A 607 -4.80 -6.20 5.87
N GLU A 608 -5.25 -7.36 6.34
CA GLU A 608 -6.44 -7.49 7.16
C GLU A 608 -6.21 -8.49 8.31
N LYS A 609 -6.85 -8.21 9.44
CA LYS A 609 -7.03 -9.12 10.57
C LYS A 609 -8.53 -9.33 10.79
N ILE A 610 -8.95 -10.58 10.74
CA ILE A 610 -10.29 -10.99 11.19
C ILE A 610 -10.27 -10.91 12.71
N LEU A 611 -11.24 -10.24 13.30
CA LEU A 611 -11.43 -10.13 14.74
C LEU A 611 -12.57 -11.06 15.15
N ALA A 612 -12.30 -11.96 16.10
CA ALA A 612 -13.31 -12.79 16.74
C ALA A 612 -13.37 -12.47 18.24
N PRO A 613 -14.56 -12.46 18.87
CA PRO A 613 -14.71 -12.12 20.28
C PRO A 613 -13.91 -13.00 21.25
N ASP A 614 -13.61 -14.24 20.85
CA ASP A 614 -12.92 -15.26 21.65
C ASP A 614 -11.40 -15.30 21.44
N HIS A 615 -10.83 -14.39 20.65
CA HIS A 615 -9.39 -14.27 20.53
C HIS A 615 -8.73 -14.06 21.90
N TRP A 616 -7.66 -14.81 22.15
CA TRP A 616 -7.02 -14.97 23.47
C TRP A 616 -6.70 -13.64 24.19
N TYR A 617 -6.37 -12.60 23.42
CA TYR A 617 -5.95 -11.31 23.95
C TYR A 617 -7.12 -10.46 24.49
N PHE A 618 -8.36 -10.66 24.04
CA PHE A 618 -9.51 -9.90 24.54
C PHE A 618 -9.78 -10.16 26.02
N PRO A 619 -10.00 -11.42 26.47
CA PRO A 619 -10.29 -11.70 27.87
C PRO A 619 -9.10 -11.50 28.81
N CYS A 620 -7.87 -11.45 28.27
CA CYS A 620 -6.68 -11.24 29.09
C CYS A 620 -6.17 -9.78 29.12
N HIS A 621 -6.42 -8.93 28.12
CA HIS A 621 -5.82 -7.59 28.08
C HIS A 621 -6.39 -6.68 29.18
N PHE A 622 -7.70 -6.47 29.29
CA PHE A 622 -8.30 -5.84 30.47
C PHE A 622 -9.56 -6.57 30.90
N LYS A 623 -9.52 -7.18 32.09
CA LYS A 623 -10.70 -7.81 32.68
C LYS A 623 -11.80 -6.78 32.91
N ASP A 624 -13.02 -7.13 32.51
CA ASP A 624 -14.24 -6.30 32.58
C ASP A 624 -14.25 -5.07 31.63
N ASP A 625 -13.18 -4.82 30.85
CA ASP A 625 -13.07 -3.77 29.81
C ASP A 625 -12.29 -4.29 28.59
N GLU A 626 -12.75 -5.40 28.02
CA GLU A 626 -12.01 -6.10 26.96
C GLU A 626 -11.81 -5.22 25.71
N VAL A 627 -10.55 -5.07 25.30
CA VAL A 627 -10.11 -4.27 24.15
C VAL A 627 -8.80 -4.85 23.63
N MET A 628 -8.52 -4.76 22.33
CA MET A 628 -7.23 -5.18 21.76
C MET A 628 -6.12 -4.21 22.19
N ALA A 629 -4.98 -4.76 22.59
CA ALA A 629 -3.82 -3.97 23.00
C ALA A 629 -3.23 -3.14 21.84
N GLY A 630 -2.80 -1.91 22.15
CA GLY A 630 -2.14 -1.03 21.18
C GLY A 630 -0.82 -1.61 20.67
N SER A 631 -0.09 -2.29 21.55
CA SER A 631 1.12 -3.06 21.26
C SER A 631 0.89 -4.18 20.24
N LEU A 632 -0.23 -4.91 20.31
CA LEU A 632 -0.61 -5.92 19.32
C LEU A 632 -1.04 -5.31 17.98
N MET A 633 -1.72 -4.16 18.01
CA MET A 633 -1.99 -3.42 16.77
C MET A 633 -0.70 -2.97 16.10
N ALA A 634 0.28 -2.48 16.87
CA ALA A 634 1.62 -2.13 16.40
C ALA A 634 2.41 -3.35 15.86
N GLU A 635 2.26 -4.52 16.48
CA GLU A 635 2.84 -5.79 15.99
C GLU A 635 2.38 -6.10 14.58
N GLY A 636 1.08 -5.92 14.28
CA GLY A 636 0.54 -6.11 12.93
C GLY A 636 1.18 -5.17 11.90
N CYS A 637 1.40 -3.90 12.25
CA CYS A 637 2.15 -2.97 11.40
C CYS A 637 3.59 -3.44 11.16
N GLY A 638 4.25 -3.91 12.23
CA GLY A 638 5.59 -4.46 12.19
C GLY A 638 5.72 -5.68 11.28
N GLN A 639 4.86 -6.68 11.47
CA GLN A 639 4.78 -7.89 10.65
C GLN A 639 4.54 -7.56 9.17
N LEU A 640 3.71 -6.57 8.89
CA LEU A 640 3.43 -6.15 7.51
C LEU A 640 4.66 -5.54 6.83
N LEU A 641 5.43 -4.71 7.53
CA LEU A 641 6.66 -4.13 6.99
C LEU A 641 7.78 -5.18 6.84
N GLN A 642 7.90 -6.11 7.80
CA GLN A 642 8.77 -7.28 7.69
C GLN A 642 8.40 -8.13 6.47
N PHE A 643 7.10 -8.38 6.25
CA PHE A 643 6.59 -9.10 5.09
C PHE A 643 6.99 -8.40 3.79
N PHE A 644 6.81 -7.09 3.70
CA PHE A 644 7.18 -6.30 2.53
C PHE A 644 8.69 -6.38 2.23
N LEU A 645 9.55 -6.28 3.25
CA LEU A 645 11.00 -6.43 3.10
C LEU A 645 11.38 -7.81 2.53
N LEU A 646 10.72 -8.88 2.99
CA LEU A 646 10.91 -10.21 2.43
C LEU A 646 10.41 -10.28 0.99
N TYR A 647 9.23 -9.73 0.71
CA TYR A 647 8.57 -9.70 -0.60
C TYR A 647 9.43 -9.04 -1.68
N ILE A 648 10.10 -7.93 -1.39
CA ILE A 648 11.01 -7.25 -2.34
C ILE A 648 12.41 -7.87 -2.40
N GLY A 649 12.65 -8.98 -1.70
CA GLY A 649 13.93 -9.69 -1.75
C GLY A 649 15.04 -9.11 -0.86
N MET A 650 14.72 -8.27 0.13
CA MET A 650 15.74 -7.58 0.94
C MET A 650 16.66 -8.56 1.70
N HIS A 651 16.11 -9.68 2.15
CA HIS A 651 16.83 -10.79 2.78
C HIS A 651 17.96 -11.39 1.94
N THR A 652 18.02 -11.15 0.62
CA THR A 652 19.15 -11.58 -0.24
C THR A 652 20.44 -10.82 0.04
N LYS A 653 20.38 -9.73 0.81
CA LYS A 653 21.52 -8.88 1.16
C LYS A 653 22.12 -9.20 2.53
N THR A 654 21.61 -10.23 3.20
CA THR A 654 22.10 -10.70 4.50
C THR A 654 22.26 -12.21 4.50
N ARG A 655 23.01 -12.74 5.48
CA ARG A 655 23.34 -14.15 5.60
C ARG A 655 22.73 -14.82 6.82
N ASP A 656 22.79 -14.19 7.99
CA ASP A 656 22.18 -14.67 9.23
C ASP A 656 21.64 -13.48 10.04
N ALA A 657 20.69 -12.77 9.42
CA ALA A 657 20.08 -11.59 10.01
C ALA A 657 18.80 -11.89 10.79
N ARG A 658 18.42 -10.89 11.60
CA ARG A 658 17.15 -10.78 12.32
C ARG A 658 16.50 -9.43 12.06
N PHE A 659 15.19 -9.34 12.25
CA PHE A 659 14.49 -8.06 12.19
C PHE A 659 14.77 -7.23 13.45
N GLN A 660 15.09 -5.95 13.27
CA GLN A 660 15.29 -4.97 14.34
C GLN A 660 14.59 -3.66 13.98
N PRO A 661 14.15 -2.87 14.98
CA PRO A 661 13.72 -1.50 14.75
C PRO A 661 14.92 -0.64 14.32
N ILE A 662 14.67 0.44 13.59
CA ILE A 662 15.71 1.41 13.26
C ILE A 662 16.04 2.23 14.51
N LYS A 663 17.32 2.22 14.92
CA LYS A 663 17.79 2.93 16.11
C LYS A 663 17.61 4.44 15.96
N ASN A 664 17.18 5.10 17.03
CA ASN A 664 16.98 6.55 17.12
C ASN A 664 15.92 7.12 16.16
N LEU A 665 15.08 6.27 15.55
CA LEU A 665 13.97 6.72 14.71
C LEU A 665 12.72 6.94 15.58
N PRO A 666 12.20 8.18 15.70
CA PRO A 666 10.98 8.45 16.46
C PRO A 666 9.75 7.96 15.70
N GLN A 667 8.95 7.15 16.38
CA GLN A 667 7.78 6.46 15.86
C GLN A 667 6.51 7.00 16.52
N LYS A 668 5.75 7.81 15.79
CA LYS A 668 4.59 8.52 16.35
C LYS A 668 3.32 7.69 16.17
N VAL A 669 2.59 7.47 17.26
CA VAL A 669 1.34 6.73 17.28
C VAL A 669 0.23 7.65 17.78
N ARG A 670 -0.86 7.74 17.00
CA ARG A 670 -2.11 8.40 17.41
C ARG A 670 -3.23 7.37 17.44
N CYS A 671 -3.98 7.33 18.51
CA CYS A 671 -5.13 6.45 18.70
C CYS A 671 -6.40 7.28 18.90
N ARG A 672 -7.43 7.08 18.06
CA ARG A 672 -8.73 7.78 18.14
C ARG A 672 -9.93 6.83 18.08
N GLY A 673 -9.68 5.53 18.21
CA GLY A 673 -10.70 4.50 18.30
C GLY A 673 -10.23 3.33 19.14
N GLN A 674 -11.15 2.39 19.37
CA GLN A 674 -10.91 1.16 20.14
C GLN A 674 -11.35 -0.06 19.35
N VAL A 675 -10.67 -1.17 19.54
CA VAL A 675 -11.00 -2.45 18.92
C VAL A 675 -11.53 -3.37 20.02
N ILE A 676 -12.83 -3.66 19.98
CA ILE A 676 -13.55 -4.43 21.00
C ILE A 676 -13.88 -5.86 20.51
N PRO A 677 -14.22 -6.82 21.40
CA PRO A 677 -14.51 -8.22 21.05
C PRO A 677 -15.80 -8.36 20.24
N LYS A 678 -15.70 -8.19 18.93
CA LYS A 678 -16.81 -8.33 17.97
C LYS A 678 -16.29 -8.92 16.67
N ASP A 679 -17.15 -9.70 16.00
CA ASP A 679 -16.89 -10.19 14.65
C ASP A 679 -16.76 -9.01 13.68
N ARG A 680 -15.52 -8.69 13.32
CA ARG A 680 -15.16 -7.51 12.51
C ARG A 680 -13.90 -7.76 11.70
N LEU A 681 -13.59 -6.81 10.82
CA LEU A 681 -12.37 -6.79 10.02
C LEU A 681 -11.56 -5.54 10.36
N LEU A 682 -10.34 -5.74 10.82
CA LEU A 682 -9.36 -4.67 11.03
C LEU A 682 -8.46 -4.61 9.81
N THR A 683 -8.32 -3.44 9.19
CA THR A 683 -7.53 -3.26 7.96
C THR A 683 -6.29 -2.42 8.24
N TYR A 684 -5.13 -2.89 7.79
CA TYR A 684 -3.87 -2.18 7.81
C TYR A 684 -3.58 -1.65 6.42
N ARG A 685 -3.49 -0.33 6.27
CA ARG A 685 -3.05 0.33 5.03
C ARG A 685 -1.67 0.93 5.26
N MET A 686 -0.65 0.26 4.72
CA MET A 686 0.75 0.66 4.84
C MET A 686 1.25 1.33 3.57
N GLU A 687 1.98 2.42 3.74
CA GLU A 687 2.64 3.17 2.67
C GLU A 687 4.13 3.31 3.00
N ILE A 688 4.98 2.85 2.09
CA ILE A 688 6.44 2.90 2.26
C ILE A 688 6.92 4.33 1.99
N THR A 689 7.66 4.90 2.92
CA THR A 689 8.21 6.26 2.83
C THR A 689 9.68 6.27 2.45
N GLU A 690 10.41 5.20 2.80
CA GLU A 690 11.84 5.08 2.54
C GLU A 690 12.27 3.61 2.46
N ILE A 691 13.25 3.32 1.59
CA ILE A 691 13.95 2.04 1.49
C ILE A 691 15.44 2.35 1.37
N GLY A 692 16.29 1.62 2.09
CA GLY A 692 17.73 1.80 2.02
C GLY A 692 18.51 0.53 2.36
N LEU A 693 19.83 0.58 2.12
CA LEU A 693 20.73 -0.58 2.27
C LEU A 693 21.83 -0.39 3.33
N SER A 694 22.04 0.84 3.79
CA SER A 694 23.16 1.22 4.64
C SER A 694 22.68 1.89 5.93
N PRO A 695 23.28 1.60 7.09
CA PRO A 695 24.35 0.60 7.31
C PRO A 695 23.84 -0.85 7.20
N ASN A 696 22.54 -1.06 7.31
CA ASN A 696 21.85 -2.34 7.16
C ASN A 696 20.68 -2.16 6.18
N PRO A 697 20.23 -3.21 5.49
CA PRO A 697 19.00 -3.14 4.69
C PRO A 697 17.77 -2.79 5.53
N TYR A 698 16.98 -1.80 5.11
CA TYR A 698 15.84 -1.28 5.88
C TYR A 698 14.70 -0.73 5.02
N ALA A 699 13.54 -0.55 5.65
CA ALA A 699 12.45 0.26 5.13
C ALA A 699 11.75 1.03 6.27
N ILE A 700 11.13 2.16 5.91
CA ILE A 700 10.29 2.99 6.80
C ILE A 700 8.91 3.13 6.17
N ALA A 701 7.86 3.05 6.97
CA ALA A 701 6.48 3.15 6.50
C ALA A 701 5.57 3.94 7.45
N ASN A 702 4.48 4.45 6.87
CA ASN A 702 3.33 5.00 7.57
C ASN A 702 2.15 4.04 7.42
N ILE A 703 1.40 3.80 8.50
CA ILE A 703 0.33 2.81 8.54
C ILE A 703 -0.93 3.40 9.17
N ASP A 704 -2.02 3.36 8.43
CA ASP A 704 -3.36 3.57 8.98
C ASP A 704 -3.96 2.22 9.38
N ILE A 705 -4.50 2.12 10.59
CA ILE A 705 -5.33 1.00 11.03
C ILE A 705 -6.79 1.44 10.99
N ILE A 706 -7.60 0.71 10.22
CA ILE A 706 -8.97 1.07 9.85
C ILE A 706 -9.93 0.02 10.41
N LEU A 707 -10.99 0.49 11.07
CA LEU A 707 -12.10 -0.33 11.58
C LEU A 707 -13.42 0.36 11.22
N ASP A 708 -14.35 -0.35 10.58
CA ASP A 708 -15.64 0.19 10.10
C ASP A 708 -15.48 1.52 9.33
N ASP A 709 -14.56 1.55 8.36
CA ASP A 709 -14.23 2.73 7.53
C ASP A 709 -13.65 3.94 8.28
N LYS A 710 -13.34 3.82 9.57
CA LYS A 710 -12.68 4.86 10.37
C LYS A 710 -11.22 4.50 10.61
N ILE A 711 -10.32 5.46 10.41
CA ILE A 711 -8.93 5.33 10.86
C ILE A 711 -8.93 5.41 12.39
N VAL A 712 -8.71 4.29 13.06
CA VAL A 712 -8.69 4.21 14.52
C VAL A 712 -7.30 4.43 15.11
N VAL A 713 -6.25 4.10 14.34
CA VAL A 713 -4.85 4.34 14.71
C VAL A 713 -4.08 4.82 13.48
N ASP A 714 -3.18 5.79 13.67
CA ASP A 714 -2.21 6.27 12.69
C ASP A 714 -0.82 6.08 13.29
N PHE A 715 0.00 5.28 12.61
CA PHE A 715 1.37 4.96 12.98
C PHE A 715 2.29 5.57 11.93
N LYS A 716 3.08 6.59 12.32
CA LYS A 716 4.06 7.23 11.44
C LYS A 716 5.49 6.78 11.74
N ASN A 717 6.28 6.67 10.68
CA ASN A 717 7.72 6.37 10.68
C ASN A 717 8.08 5.00 11.31
N LEU A 718 7.23 3.98 11.18
CA LEU A 718 7.60 2.62 11.58
C LEU A 718 8.81 2.17 10.74
N GLY A 719 9.94 1.89 11.37
CA GLY A 719 11.17 1.49 10.69
C GLY A 719 11.62 0.09 11.06
N VAL A 720 11.92 -0.73 10.06
CA VAL A 720 12.48 -2.09 10.21
C VAL A 720 13.77 -2.20 9.42
N GLN A 721 14.78 -2.82 10.03
CA GLN A 721 16.05 -3.17 9.42
C GLN A 721 16.40 -4.65 9.64
N LEU A 722 17.22 -5.21 8.74
CA LEU A 722 17.77 -6.56 8.82
C LEU A 722 19.20 -6.47 9.36
N VAL A 723 19.44 -6.95 10.57
CA VAL A 723 20.75 -6.84 11.24
C VAL A 723 21.38 -8.21 11.37
N GLU A 724 22.61 -8.37 10.90
CA GLU A 724 23.41 -9.60 11.06
C GLU A 724 23.64 -9.93 12.53
N LYS A 725 23.59 -11.21 12.88
CA LYS A 725 23.91 -11.67 14.24
C LYS A 725 25.41 -11.55 14.52
N ASN A 726 25.73 -11.01 15.69
CA ASN A 726 27.11 -10.93 16.19
C ASN A 726 27.70 -12.33 16.44
N GLU A 727 29.03 -12.45 16.50
CA GLU A 727 29.72 -13.73 16.76
C GLU A 727 29.35 -14.37 18.11
N ASP A 728 29.00 -13.57 19.10
CA ASP A 728 28.60 -14.00 20.45
C ASP A 728 27.11 -14.32 20.58
N ASP A 729 26.32 -14.20 19.50
CA ASP A 729 24.90 -14.51 19.51
C ASP A 729 24.68 -16.03 19.64
N PRO A 730 23.96 -16.49 20.69
CA PRO A 730 23.77 -17.92 20.94
C PRO A 730 22.96 -18.63 19.85
N TYR A 731 22.30 -17.88 18.98
CA TYR A 731 21.50 -18.39 17.86
C TYR A 731 22.16 -18.13 16.50
N LYS A 732 23.44 -17.75 16.48
CA LYS A 732 24.22 -17.65 15.23
C LYS A 732 24.37 -19.02 14.59
N ILE A 733 24.09 -19.13 13.30
CA ILE A 733 24.28 -20.38 12.56
C ILE A 733 25.65 -20.43 11.90
N SER A 734 26.21 -21.64 11.82
CA SER A 734 27.34 -21.91 10.93
C SER A 734 26.80 -22.05 9.50
N ILE A 735 27.09 -21.06 8.67
CA ILE A 735 26.70 -21.07 7.27
C ILE A 735 27.73 -21.92 6.50
N PRO A 736 27.31 -22.90 5.67
CA PRO A 736 28.23 -23.67 4.84
C PRO A 736 29.09 -22.74 3.98
N GLU A 737 30.40 -22.99 3.92
CA GLU A 737 31.30 -22.31 2.98
C GLU A 737 30.80 -22.55 1.54
N THR A 738 30.18 -21.52 0.95
CA THR A 738 29.99 -21.46 -0.50
C THR A 738 31.36 -21.32 -1.18
N PRO A 739 31.56 -21.90 -2.39
CA PRO A 739 32.84 -21.83 -3.09
C PRO A 739 33.18 -20.37 -3.42
N GLU A 740 34.33 -19.94 -2.92
CA GLU A 740 34.98 -18.61 -3.02
C GLU A 740 34.13 -17.37 -2.66
N PRO A 741 34.65 -16.45 -1.83
CA PRO A 741 34.01 -15.15 -1.66
C PRO A 741 33.98 -14.44 -3.01
N GLU A 742 32.80 -14.03 -3.47
CA GLU A 742 32.72 -12.97 -4.48
C GLU A 742 33.63 -11.83 -3.98
N LYS A 743 34.60 -11.43 -4.81
CA LYS A 743 35.54 -10.36 -4.48
C LYS A 743 34.71 -9.14 -4.06
N GLU A 744 34.80 -8.72 -2.80
CA GLU A 744 33.98 -7.61 -2.28
C GLU A 744 34.10 -6.41 -3.21
N ALA A 745 32.96 -5.88 -3.65
CA ALA A 745 32.93 -4.77 -4.59
C ALA A 745 33.52 -3.52 -3.92
N LEU A 746 34.60 -2.99 -4.50
CA LEU A 746 35.23 -1.75 -4.04
C LEU A 746 34.27 -0.55 -4.16
N PHE A 747 33.42 -0.53 -5.18
CA PHE A 747 32.31 0.41 -5.30
C PHE A 747 31.03 -0.34 -5.63
N THR A 748 30.06 -0.26 -4.73
CA THR A 748 28.73 -0.86 -4.88
C THR A 748 27.78 0.04 -5.66
N GLN A 749 26.58 -0.47 -5.97
CA GLN A 749 25.51 0.31 -6.59
C GLN A 749 25.18 1.61 -5.83
N TYR A 750 25.30 1.61 -4.50
CA TYR A 750 25.18 2.82 -3.66
C TYR A 750 26.15 3.92 -4.14
N HIS A 751 27.44 3.58 -4.26
CA HIS A 751 28.46 4.53 -4.68
C HIS A 751 28.16 5.05 -6.10
N LEU A 752 27.76 4.16 -7.01
CA LEU A 752 27.45 4.53 -8.38
C LEU A 752 26.22 5.44 -8.48
N GLN A 753 25.17 5.22 -7.67
CA GLN A 753 24.02 6.14 -7.57
C GLN A 753 24.43 7.51 -7.04
N HIS A 754 25.32 7.55 -6.04
CA HIS A 754 25.87 8.80 -5.52
C HIS A 754 26.70 9.56 -6.55
N PHE A 755 27.45 8.86 -7.41
CA PHE A 755 28.11 9.49 -8.55
C PHE A 755 27.10 10.01 -9.59
N ALA A 756 26.03 9.27 -9.87
CA ALA A 756 25.04 9.59 -10.90
C ALA A 756 24.08 10.74 -10.53
N THR A 757 23.61 10.79 -9.28
CA THR A 757 22.61 11.79 -8.84
C THR A 757 22.87 12.36 -7.44
N GLY A 758 23.62 11.66 -6.59
CA GLY A 758 23.87 12.07 -5.21
C GLY A 758 25.12 12.92 -4.99
N SER A 759 25.65 12.87 -3.77
CA SER A 759 26.94 13.47 -3.44
C SER A 759 28.09 12.64 -4.01
N ILE A 760 28.93 13.24 -4.85
CA ILE A 760 30.08 12.55 -5.44
C ILE A 760 31.12 12.16 -4.38
N SER A 761 31.18 12.88 -3.25
CA SER A 761 32.09 12.54 -2.16
C SER A 761 31.75 11.22 -1.48
N GLU A 762 30.48 10.82 -1.49
CA GLU A 762 30.03 9.51 -1.01
C GLU A 762 30.50 8.38 -1.94
N CYS A 763 30.79 8.68 -3.21
CA CYS A 763 31.38 7.72 -4.14
C CYS A 763 32.91 7.69 -4.02
N PHE A 764 33.58 8.82 -4.22
CA PHE A 764 35.04 8.86 -4.43
C PHE A 764 35.86 9.39 -3.25
N GLY A 765 35.21 9.84 -2.18
CA GLY A 765 35.84 10.37 -0.97
C GLY A 765 35.76 11.90 -0.82
N PRO A 766 36.23 12.44 0.32
CA PRO A 766 35.94 13.79 0.79
C PRO A 766 36.49 14.94 -0.08
N GLU A 767 37.51 14.70 -0.90
CA GLU A 767 38.04 15.72 -1.82
C GLU A 767 37.05 16.13 -2.93
N PHE A 768 36.07 15.27 -3.23
CA PHE A 768 35.02 15.58 -4.21
C PHE A 768 33.91 16.47 -3.63
N LYS A 769 33.97 16.86 -2.36
CA LYS A 769 33.04 17.82 -1.75
C LYS A 769 33.06 19.19 -2.44
N ILE A 770 34.12 19.51 -3.18
CA ILE A 770 34.18 20.75 -3.98
C ILE A 770 33.03 20.85 -5.00
N TYR A 771 32.38 19.73 -5.33
CA TYR A 771 31.26 19.67 -6.25
C TYR A 771 29.89 19.78 -5.57
N GLU A 772 29.85 19.91 -4.25
CA GLU A 772 28.62 20.25 -3.53
C GLU A 772 28.13 21.62 -4.04
N ASN A 773 26.93 21.63 -4.66
CA ASN A 773 26.31 22.79 -5.32
C ASN A 773 26.90 23.22 -6.68
N ARG A 774 27.66 22.36 -7.36
CA ARG A 774 28.16 22.60 -8.73
C ARG A 774 27.63 21.57 -9.72
N GLN A 775 27.93 21.77 -11.00
CA GLN A 775 27.52 20.86 -12.08
C GLN A 775 28.71 20.07 -12.66
N PRO A 776 29.24 19.08 -11.92
CA PRO A 776 30.28 18.21 -12.44
C PRO A 776 29.72 17.21 -13.47
N PRO A 777 30.58 16.61 -14.31
CA PRO A 777 30.24 15.41 -15.08
C PRO A 777 29.81 14.25 -14.18
N ARG A 778 28.80 13.50 -14.61
CA ARG A 778 28.23 12.35 -13.89
C ARG A 778 28.02 11.18 -14.83
N THR A 779 28.01 9.97 -14.27
CA THR A 779 27.58 8.77 -15.00
C THR A 779 26.06 8.81 -15.23
N PRO A 780 25.52 8.14 -16.27
CA PRO A 780 24.09 7.97 -16.45
C PRO A 780 23.39 7.33 -15.24
N ASN A 781 22.09 7.63 -15.07
CA ASN A 781 21.26 7.22 -13.94
C ASN A 781 20.00 6.46 -14.38
N GLY A 782 19.23 5.97 -13.41
CA GLY A 782 17.96 5.29 -13.65
C GLY A 782 18.12 4.07 -14.56
N ASP A 783 17.23 3.94 -15.55
CA ASP A 783 17.20 2.82 -16.51
C ASP A 783 18.44 2.72 -17.43
N LEU A 784 19.27 3.77 -17.45
CA LEU A 784 20.56 3.80 -18.15
C LEU A 784 21.76 3.64 -17.21
N GLN A 785 21.57 3.37 -15.92
CA GLN A 785 22.69 2.99 -15.05
C GLN A 785 23.08 1.53 -15.32
N LEU A 786 24.00 1.32 -16.27
CA LEU A 786 24.37 0.02 -16.82
C LEU A 786 25.72 -0.46 -16.27
N THR A 787 25.99 -0.12 -15.02
CA THR A 787 27.10 -0.65 -14.21
C THR A 787 26.55 -0.90 -12.81
N THR A 788 26.62 -2.16 -12.35
CA THR A 788 26.08 -2.58 -11.05
C THR A 788 27.11 -2.38 -9.95
N ARG A 789 28.39 -2.65 -10.24
CA ARG A 789 29.49 -2.57 -9.26
C ARG A 789 30.85 -2.41 -9.93
N VAL A 790 31.84 -1.93 -9.18
CA VAL A 790 33.26 -1.89 -9.55
C VAL A 790 34.05 -2.73 -8.56
N LEU A 791 34.70 -3.77 -9.05
CA LEU A 791 35.43 -4.74 -8.23
C LEU A 791 36.87 -4.30 -7.95
N GLU A 792 37.45 -3.55 -8.88
CA GLU A 792 38.86 -3.21 -8.82
C GLU A 792 39.12 -1.87 -9.49
N VAL A 793 40.01 -1.08 -8.88
CA VAL A 793 40.60 0.11 -9.48
C VAL A 793 42.11 0.02 -9.32
N SER A 794 42.83 0.24 -10.41
CA SER A 794 44.28 0.29 -10.44
C SER A 794 44.72 1.62 -11.05
N GLY A 795 45.59 2.31 -10.34
CA GLY A 795 46.04 3.66 -10.70
C GLY A 795 46.18 4.51 -9.44
N LYS A 796 47.06 5.50 -9.49
CA LYS A 796 47.19 6.48 -8.41
C LYS A 796 46.48 7.75 -8.84
N ARG A 797 45.53 8.21 -8.02
CA ARG A 797 44.78 9.45 -8.28
C ARG A 797 45.74 10.62 -8.56
N HIS A 798 45.41 11.44 -9.55
CA HIS A 798 46.23 12.53 -10.12
C HIS A 798 47.52 12.12 -10.86
N ASP A 799 47.85 10.83 -10.94
CA ASP A 799 48.98 10.34 -11.72
C ASP A 799 48.49 9.80 -13.07
N PHE A 800 48.54 10.66 -14.09
CA PHE A 800 48.19 10.32 -15.48
C PHE A 800 49.42 9.92 -16.32
N SER A 801 50.60 9.75 -15.71
CA SER A 801 51.81 9.35 -16.42
C SER A 801 51.81 7.86 -16.81
N LYS A 802 50.93 7.07 -16.18
CA LYS A 802 50.75 5.64 -16.40
C LYS A 802 49.29 5.33 -16.69
N PRO A 803 49.00 4.28 -17.48
CA PRO A 803 47.63 3.81 -17.64
C PRO A 803 47.00 3.42 -16.30
N ALA A 804 45.73 3.74 -16.13
CA ALA A 804 44.90 3.34 -15.01
C ALA A 804 43.72 2.50 -15.52
N TYR A 805 43.18 1.58 -14.72
CA TYR A 805 42.02 0.80 -15.14
C TYR A 805 41.05 0.54 -13.99
N CYS A 806 39.81 0.23 -14.36
CA CYS A 806 38.85 -0.40 -13.46
C CYS A 806 38.31 -1.70 -14.05
N ILE A 807 37.85 -2.58 -13.18
CA ILE A 807 37.06 -3.76 -13.54
C ILE A 807 35.68 -3.56 -12.94
N ALA A 808 34.70 -3.39 -13.82
CA ALA A 808 33.30 -3.17 -13.48
C ALA A 808 32.44 -4.34 -13.95
N GLU A 809 31.29 -4.51 -13.33
CA GLU A 809 30.32 -5.53 -13.70
C GLU A 809 28.93 -4.93 -13.88
N TYR A 810 28.20 -5.47 -14.86
CA TYR A 810 26.78 -5.23 -15.05
C TYR A 810 26.02 -6.56 -15.01
N GLU A 811 25.14 -6.68 -14.04
CA GLU A 811 24.21 -7.80 -13.90
C GLU A 811 23.00 -7.54 -14.79
N VAL A 812 22.86 -8.30 -15.87
CA VAL A 812 21.81 -8.09 -16.87
C VAL A 812 20.50 -8.72 -16.38
N PRO A 813 19.44 -7.93 -16.11
CA PRO A 813 18.16 -8.49 -15.73
C PRO A 813 17.56 -9.34 -16.86
N HIS A 814 16.87 -10.43 -16.52
CA HIS A 814 16.17 -11.26 -17.51
C HIS A 814 15.08 -10.47 -18.27
N ASP A 815 14.50 -9.50 -17.57
CA ASP A 815 13.32 -8.73 -17.94
C ASP A 815 13.65 -7.25 -18.18
N ALA A 816 14.91 -6.91 -18.48
CA ALA A 816 15.31 -5.54 -18.72
C ALA A 816 14.45 -4.89 -19.82
N TRP A 817 14.10 -3.61 -19.64
CA TRP A 817 13.20 -2.86 -20.53
C TRP A 817 13.65 -2.92 -22.00
N TYR A 818 14.96 -2.89 -22.25
CA TYR A 818 15.56 -2.95 -23.58
C TYR A 818 15.52 -4.34 -24.23
N TYR A 819 15.03 -5.37 -23.54
CA TYR A 819 14.60 -6.64 -24.13
C TYR A 819 13.09 -6.70 -24.33
N GLN A 820 12.31 -6.31 -23.31
CA GLN A 820 10.85 -6.37 -23.35
C GLN A 820 10.25 -5.49 -24.45
N GLN A 821 10.82 -4.31 -24.66
CA GLN A 821 10.37 -3.33 -25.65
C GLN A 821 11.12 -3.46 -26.98
N ASN A 822 12.00 -4.46 -27.11
CA ASN A 822 12.70 -4.73 -28.34
C ASN A 822 11.90 -5.69 -29.23
N SER A 823 11.83 -5.39 -30.52
CA SER A 823 11.27 -6.27 -31.55
C SER A 823 11.93 -7.66 -31.61
N HIS A 824 13.17 -7.78 -31.12
CA HIS A 824 13.90 -9.04 -31.01
C HIS A 824 14.32 -9.33 -29.56
N PRO A 825 13.48 -9.97 -28.74
CA PRO A 825 13.64 -10.04 -27.28
C PRO A 825 14.83 -10.87 -26.77
N ALA A 826 15.56 -11.52 -27.67
CA ALA A 826 16.78 -12.27 -27.36
C ALA A 826 18.08 -11.51 -27.70
N VAL A 827 17.99 -10.31 -28.28
CA VAL A 827 19.15 -9.54 -28.74
C VAL A 827 19.19 -8.21 -27.98
N MET A 828 20.32 -7.93 -27.31
CA MET A 828 20.53 -6.65 -26.65
C MET A 828 20.76 -5.58 -27.73
N PRO A 829 20.06 -4.42 -27.69
CA PRO A 829 20.32 -3.34 -28.63
C PRO A 829 21.78 -2.88 -28.56
N TYR A 830 22.40 -2.64 -29.72
CA TYR A 830 23.81 -2.26 -29.79
C TYR A 830 24.14 -0.98 -28.99
N SER A 831 23.19 -0.04 -28.90
CA SER A 831 23.34 1.16 -28.06
C SER A 831 23.51 0.83 -26.57
N ILE A 832 22.85 -0.22 -26.06
CA ILE A 832 22.98 -0.68 -24.67
C ILE A 832 24.33 -1.36 -24.46
N ILE A 833 24.77 -2.19 -25.42
CA ILE A 833 26.12 -2.80 -25.39
C ILE A 833 27.21 -1.72 -25.35
N MET A 834 27.08 -0.69 -26.18
CA MET A 834 27.98 0.45 -26.16
C MET A 834 27.95 1.18 -24.83
N GLU A 835 26.78 1.43 -24.26
CA GLU A 835 26.66 2.15 -23.00
C GLU A 835 27.30 1.39 -21.83
N ILE A 836 27.10 0.06 -21.76
CA ILE A 836 27.80 -0.83 -20.79
C ILE A 836 29.32 -0.75 -20.98
N ALA A 837 29.80 -0.62 -22.23
CA ALA A 837 31.22 -0.50 -22.52
C ALA A 837 31.82 0.83 -22.02
N LEU A 838 31.07 1.92 -22.15
CA LEU A 838 31.57 3.28 -22.00
C LEU A 838 31.45 3.85 -20.58
N GLN A 839 30.47 3.42 -19.77
CA GLN A 839 30.31 3.94 -18.40
C GLN A 839 31.53 3.73 -17.52
N PRO A 840 32.17 2.53 -17.50
CA PRO A 840 33.38 2.32 -16.70
C PRO A 840 34.57 3.17 -17.14
N CYS A 841 34.62 3.62 -18.40
CA CYS A 841 35.63 4.60 -18.86
C CYS A 841 35.42 5.97 -18.20
N GLY A 842 34.18 6.46 -18.15
CA GLY A 842 33.84 7.68 -17.41
C GLY A 842 34.11 7.55 -15.91
N PHE A 843 33.82 6.39 -15.33
CA PHE A 843 34.08 6.09 -13.93
C PHE A 843 35.57 6.14 -13.59
N ILE A 844 36.44 5.41 -14.33
CA ILE A 844 37.88 5.39 -14.03
C ILE A 844 38.50 6.78 -14.19
N SER A 845 38.05 7.56 -15.18
CA SER A 845 38.50 8.96 -15.34
C SER A 845 38.16 9.80 -14.11
N ALA A 846 36.90 9.78 -13.67
CA ALA A 846 36.47 10.52 -12.48
C ALA A 846 37.23 10.03 -11.23
N CYS A 847 37.38 8.72 -11.06
CA CYS A 847 38.10 8.12 -9.95
C CYS A 847 39.59 8.52 -9.90
N MET A 848 40.22 8.77 -11.05
CA MET A 848 41.60 9.28 -11.14
C MET A 848 41.70 10.79 -10.88
N GLY A 849 40.58 11.47 -10.63
CA GLY A 849 40.56 12.89 -10.27
C GLY A 849 40.79 13.82 -11.45
N THR A 850 40.37 13.44 -12.66
CA THR A 850 40.65 14.22 -13.89
C THR A 850 40.14 15.66 -13.82
N THR A 851 38.93 15.88 -13.31
CA THR A 851 38.38 17.24 -13.16
C THR A 851 38.97 18.00 -11.96
N LEU A 852 39.54 17.29 -10.99
CA LEU A 852 40.22 17.90 -9.83
C LEU A 852 41.55 18.58 -10.22
N ILE A 853 42.06 18.37 -11.45
CA ILE A 853 43.18 19.14 -12.01
C ILE A 853 42.85 20.64 -12.06
N TYR A 854 41.58 20.97 -12.32
CA TYR A 854 41.08 22.35 -12.35
C TYR A 854 39.84 22.45 -11.44
N PRO A 855 40.03 22.50 -10.11
CA PRO A 855 38.94 22.35 -9.14
C PRO A 855 37.84 23.40 -9.32
N GLU A 856 38.19 24.62 -9.73
CA GLU A 856 37.25 25.75 -9.92
C GLU A 856 36.52 25.74 -11.29
N THR A 857 36.77 24.75 -12.15
CA THR A 857 36.19 24.70 -13.50
C THR A 857 35.09 23.65 -13.62
N ASP A 858 33.93 24.05 -14.13
CA ASP A 858 32.86 23.13 -14.50
C ASP A 858 33.09 22.63 -15.93
N PHE A 859 33.32 21.32 -16.05
CA PHE A 859 33.50 20.65 -17.32
C PHE A 859 32.25 19.87 -17.74
N PHE A 860 32.11 19.71 -19.05
CA PHE A 860 31.13 18.87 -19.70
C PHE A 860 31.84 17.72 -20.40
N PHE A 861 31.39 16.49 -20.13
CA PHE A 861 32.00 15.27 -20.66
C PHE A 861 31.33 14.84 -21.96
N ARG A 862 32.12 14.51 -22.99
CA ARG A 862 31.65 14.13 -24.33
C ARG A 862 32.43 12.97 -24.89
N ASN A 863 31.73 12.03 -25.51
CA ASN A 863 32.32 11.06 -26.43
C ASN A 863 32.74 11.77 -27.72
N LEU A 864 33.93 11.47 -28.22
CA LEU A 864 34.51 12.10 -29.40
C LEU A 864 34.72 11.10 -30.54
N ASP A 865 35.29 9.94 -30.22
CA ASP A 865 35.66 8.93 -31.20
C ASP A 865 35.73 7.55 -30.53
N GLY A 866 35.70 6.49 -31.32
CA GLY A 866 35.85 5.13 -30.83
C GLY A 866 35.70 4.08 -31.91
N ALA A 867 36.23 2.90 -31.62
CA ALA A 867 36.08 1.71 -32.46
C ALA A 867 35.69 0.52 -31.59
N GLY A 868 34.72 -0.26 -32.04
CA GLY A 868 34.24 -1.46 -31.33
C GLY A 868 34.22 -2.67 -32.25
N THR A 869 34.49 -3.85 -31.70
CA THR A 869 34.36 -5.14 -32.38
C THR A 869 33.52 -6.06 -31.51
N LEU A 870 32.35 -6.44 -32.01
CA LEU A 870 31.48 -7.47 -31.44
C LEU A 870 31.91 -8.82 -32.01
N HIS A 871 32.36 -9.73 -31.15
CA HIS A 871 33.00 -10.98 -31.56
C HIS A 871 31.99 -12.10 -31.89
N HIS A 872 30.86 -12.12 -31.19
CA HIS A 872 29.78 -13.09 -31.39
C HIS A 872 28.50 -12.63 -30.68
N ASP A 873 27.35 -13.08 -31.18
CA ASP A 873 26.06 -12.84 -30.56
C ASP A 873 25.85 -13.76 -29.35
N ILE A 874 25.49 -13.17 -28.21
CA ILE A 874 25.22 -13.90 -26.96
C ILE A 874 23.89 -13.43 -26.39
N ASP A 875 23.06 -14.37 -25.94
CA ASP A 875 21.95 -14.05 -25.04
C ASP A 875 22.52 -13.71 -23.65
N LEU A 876 22.45 -12.45 -23.28
CA LEU A 876 23.06 -11.90 -22.07
C LEU A 876 22.08 -11.86 -20.89
N ARG A 877 20.81 -12.25 -21.07
CA ARG A 877 19.78 -12.21 -20.01
C ARG A 877 20.18 -13.09 -18.82
N GLY A 878 20.19 -12.50 -17.63
CA GLY A 878 20.57 -13.18 -16.38
C GLY A 878 22.07 -13.42 -16.22
N LYS A 879 22.90 -12.90 -17.13
CA LYS A 879 24.35 -13.04 -17.07
C LYS A 879 25.00 -11.79 -16.48
N THR A 880 26.21 -11.97 -15.96
CA THR A 880 27.06 -10.87 -15.50
C THR A 880 28.07 -10.54 -16.58
N ILE A 881 28.02 -9.30 -17.07
CA ILE A 881 29.00 -8.77 -18.00
C ILE A 881 30.13 -8.14 -17.19
N ARG A 882 31.35 -8.62 -17.38
CA ARG A 882 32.56 -8.03 -16.85
C ARG A 882 33.13 -7.06 -17.88
N ASN A 883 33.47 -5.83 -17.45
CA ASN A 883 34.10 -4.80 -18.29
C ASN A 883 35.40 -4.34 -17.63
N LYS A 884 36.53 -4.59 -18.30
CA LYS A 884 37.81 -3.97 -17.97
C LYS A 884 38.02 -2.73 -18.82
N SER A 885 37.91 -1.56 -18.21
CA SER A 885 38.13 -0.27 -18.87
C SER A 885 39.45 0.36 -18.41
N THR A 886 40.33 0.63 -19.36
CA THR A 886 41.68 1.17 -19.14
C THR A 886 41.78 2.57 -19.74
N LEU A 887 42.03 3.58 -18.90
CA LEU A 887 42.46 4.92 -19.29
C LEU A 887 43.92 4.87 -19.76
N LEU A 888 44.15 5.12 -21.05
CA LEU A 888 45.45 5.00 -21.70
C LEU A 888 46.26 6.29 -21.65
N THR A 889 45.64 7.40 -22.04
CA THR A 889 46.28 8.71 -22.10
C THR A 889 45.36 9.79 -21.58
N THR A 890 45.94 10.83 -20.98
CA THR A 890 45.26 12.08 -20.62
C THR A 890 46.11 13.25 -21.13
N SER A 891 45.50 14.15 -21.88
CA SER A 891 46.13 15.38 -22.36
C SER A 891 45.27 16.56 -21.96
N ALA A 892 45.79 17.44 -21.12
CA ALA A 892 45.12 18.66 -20.68
C ALA A 892 45.75 19.87 -21.37
N MET A 893 44.95 20.66 -22.08
CA MET A 893 45.40 21.88 -22.76
C MET A 893 44.35 22.98 -22.63
N GLY A 894 44.63 23.98 -21.78
CA GLY A 894 43.74 25.10 -21.54
C GLY A 894 42.37 24.65 -21.01
N ASN A 895 41.32 24.94 -21.76
CA ASN A 895 39.93 24.67 -21.39
C ASN A 895 39.42 23.28 -21.84
N THR A 896 40.33 22.35 -22.14
CA THR A 896 39.98 21.03 -22.66
C THR A 896 40.89 19.95 -22.10
N ILE A 897 40.31 18.82 -21.70
CA ILE A 897 41.05 17.61 -21.33
C ILE A 897 40.58 16.50 -22.26
N LEU A 898 41.51 15.84 -22.95
CA LEU A 898 41.24 14.71 -23.83
C LEU A 898 41.80 13.43 -23.22
N GLN A 899 41.04 12.35 -23.32
CA GLN A 899 41.42 11.05 -22.81
C GLN A 899 41.09 9.94 -23.79
N THR A 900 41.96 8.94 -23.85
CA THR A 900 41.73 7.73 -24.65
C THR A 900 41.64 6.51 -23.75
N PHE A 901 40.82 5.55 -24.16
CA PHE A 901 40.47 4.38 -23.39
C PHE A 901 40.51 3.13 -24.26
N LYS A 902 40.74 2.00 -23.62
CA LYS A 902 40.47 0.66 -24.14
C LYS A 902 39.47 -0.01 -23.21
N PHE A 903 38.46 -0.68 -23.76
CA PHE A 903 37.55 -1.53 -22.99
C PHE A 903 37.56 -2.96 -23.52
N GLU A 904 37.44 -3.91 -22.61
CA GLU A 904 37.35 -5.34 -22.89
C GLU A 904 36.20 -5.92 -22.06
N MET A 905 35.20 -6.48 -22.74
CA MET A 905 34.02 -7.04 -22.11
C MET A 905 33.93 -8.54 -22.33
N ASP A 906 33.70 -9.26 -21.24
CA ASP A 906 33.59 -10.71 -21.22
C ASP A 906 32.40 -11.17 -20.37
N VAL A 907 31.95 -12.38 -20.66
CA VAL A 907 30.96 -13.11 -19.87
C VAL A 907 31.50 -14.51 -19.66
N ASP A 908 31.51 -14.99 -18.42
CA ASP A 908 32.11 -16.29 -18.05
C ASP A 908 33.56 -16.45 -18.55
N ASN A 909 34.35 -15.36 -18.52
CA ASN A 909 35.71 -15.27 -19.07
C ASN A 909 35.82 -15.46 -20.59
N SER A 910 34.72 -15.35 -21.33
CA SER A 910 34.70 -15.35 -22.80
C SER A 910 34.53 -13.91 -23.33
N PRO A 911 35.55 -13.32 -23.97
CA PRO A 911 35.45 -11.97 -24.53
C PRO A 911 34.42 -11.89 -25.64
N TYR A 912 33.50 -10.93 -25.56
CA TYR A 912 32.44 -10.77 -26.56
C TYR A 912 32.36 -9.38 -27.19
N TYR A 913 32.83 -8.33 -26.51
CA TYR A 913 32.90 -6.98 -27.08
C TYR A 913 34.18 -6.26 -26.62
N THR A 914 34.95 -5.73 -27.57
CA THR A 914 36.22 -5.05 -27.27
C THR A 914 36.36 -3.80 -28.12
N GLY A 915 37.03 -2.78 -27.62
CA GLY A 915 37.22 -1.56 -28.40
C GLY A 915 38.05 -0.48 -27.73
N THR A 916 38.04 0.67 -28.37
CA THR A 916 38.65 1.91 -27.90
C THR A 916 37.62 3.03 -27.89
N ALA A 917 37.83 4.01 -27.02
CA ALA A 917 37.03 5.22 -26.94
C ALA A 917 37.92 6.43 -26.68
N ALA A 918 37.47 7.60 -27.12
CA ALA A 918 38.07 8.88 -26.82
C ALA A 918 37.00 9.80 -26.21
N PHE A 919 37.29 10.33 -25.03
CA PHE A 919 36.42 11.27 -24.35
C PHE A 919 37.12 12.61 -24.16
N GLY A 920 36.32 13.68 -24.06
CA GLY A 920 36.81 15.00 -23.73
C GLY A 920 35.98 15.68 -22.64
N TYR A 921 36.68 16.44 -21.79
CA TYR A 921 36.11 17.41 -20.86
C TYR A 921 36.27 18.80 -21.47
N PHE A 922 35.16 19.51 -21.65
CA PHE A 922 35.11 20.83 -22.28
C PHE A 922 34.40 21.82 -21.37
N VAL A 923 34.86 23.07 -21.33
CA VAL A 923 34.07 24.14 -20.72
C VAL A 923 32.88 24.52 -21.61
N ALA A 924 31.85 25.16 -21.04
CA ALA A 924 30.64 25.54 -21.77
C ALA A 924 30.89 26.44 -23.01
N SER A 925 31.91 27.31 -22.99
CA SER A 925 32.26 28.13 -24.17
C SER A 925 32.80 27.28 -25.31
N ALA A 926 33.67 26.30 -25.05
CA ALA A 926 34.24 25.43 -26.08
C ALA A 926 33.18 24.56 -26.78
N LEU A 927 32.09 24.21 -26.10
CA LEU A 927 30.98 23.48 -26.71
C LEU A 927 30.07 24.35 -27.60
N ARG A 928 29.96 25.65 -27.34
CA ARG A 928 29.10 26.56 -28.14
C ARG A 928 29.64 26.79 -29.55
N ASP A 929 30.94 26.68 -29.74
CA ASP A 929 31.62 26.97 -31.00
C ASP A 929 31.81 25.72 -31.88
N GLN A 930 31.14 24.61 -31.58
CA GLN A 930 31.23 23.37 -32.35
C GLN A 930 30.40 23.45 -33.64
N ILE A 931 31.09 23.32 -34.78
CA ILE A 931 30.52 23.43 -36.13
C ILE A 931 30.05 22.10 -36.72
N GLY A 932 30.11 20.97 -36.00
CA GLY A 932 29.79 19.64 -36.54
C GLY A 932 30.89 19.02 -37.42
N LEU A 933 30.76 17.73 -37.74
CA LEU A 933 31.75 16.96 -38.53
C LEU A 933 31.88 17.46 -39.99
N ASP A 934 30.84 18.10 -40.48
CA ASP A 934 30.70 18.67 -41.81
C ASP A 934 31.16 20.14 -41.89
N ARG A 935 31.70 20.68 -40.79
CA ARG A 935 32.13 22.08 -40.66
C ARG A 935 30.99 23.09 -40.86
N GLY A 936 29.76 22.70 -40.53
CA GLY A 936 28.56 23.54 -40.65
C GLY A 936 28.05 23.63 -42.08
N ILE A 937 28.52 22.74 -42.96
CA ILE A 937 28.08 22.62 -44.34
C ILE A 937 27.18 21.39 -44.40
N ASP A 938 25.87 21.59 -44.50
CA ASP A 938 24.90 20.49 -44.69
C ASP A 938 25.18 19.77 -46.03
N ASN A 939 26.04 18.76 -45.95
CA ASN A 939 26.45 17.89 -47.06
C ASN A 939 25.69 16.56 -46.99
N HIS A 940 24.41 16.57 -46.64
CA HIS A 940 23.60 15.35 -46.61
C HIS A 940 23.64 14.64 -47.99
N PRO A 941 24.12 13.39 -48.09
CA PRO A 941 23.97 12.58 -49.29
C PRO A 941 22.53 12.04 -49.46
N LEU A 942 21.65 12.34 -48.51
CA LEU A 942 20.26 11.90 -48.47
C LEU A 942 19.34 13.00 -49.02
N THR A 943 19.44 13.26 -50.32
CA THR A 943 18.36 13.94 -51.04
C THR A 943 17.16 12.98 -51.15
N GLU A 944 15.93 13.50 -51.22
CA GLU A 944 14.71 12.69 -51.41
C GLU A 944 14.84 11.69 -52.57
N LYS A 945 15.60 12.06 -53.60
CA LYS A 945 15.92 11.22 -54.76
C LYS A 945 16.74 9.96 -54.41
N ASN A 946 17.70 10.08 -53.48
CA ASN A 946 18.55 8.97 -53.05
C ASN A 946 17.83 8.06 -52.04
N ILE A 947 16.93 8.62 -51.23
CA ILE A 947 16.06 7.85 -50.32
C ILE A 947 15.08 6.99 -51.14
N LEU A 948 14.47 7.55 -52.18
CA LEU A 948 13.60 6.77 -53.09
C LEU A 948 14.37 5.64 -53.80
N GLN A 949 15.59 5.90 -54.27
CA GLN A 949 16.43 4.87 -54.90
C GLN A 949 16.84 3.76 -53.93
N MET A 950 17.16 4.08 -52.67
CA MET A 950 17.46 3.08 -51.65
C MET A 950 16.23 2.22 -51.29
N LEU A 951 15.05 2.83 -51.18
CA LEU A 951 13.83 2.09 -50.86
C LEU A 951 13.41 1.14 -52.00
N ILE A 952 13.67 1.52 -53.26
CA ILE A 952 13.45 0.67 -54.45
C ILE A 952 14.45 -0.49 -54.52
N LEU A 953 15.65 -0.36 -53.95
CA LEU A 953 16.65 -1.44 -53.88
C LEU A 953 16.39 -2.44 -52.75
N ILE A 954 15.55 -2.07 -51.77
CA ILE A 954 15.22 -2.88 -50.58
C ILE A 954 13.86 -3.60 -50.74
N SER A 955 12.99 -3.13 -51.63
CA SER A 955 11.76 -3.80 -52.09
C SER A 955 12.01 -4.73 -53.27
#